data_AF-A0A6P9AL04-F1
#
_entry.id   AF-A0A6P9AL04-F1
#
_cell.length_a   1.000
_cell.length_b   1.000
_cell.length_c   1.000
_cell.angle_alpha   90.00
_cell.angle_beta   90.00
_cell.angle_gamma   90.00
#
_symmetry.space_group_name_H-M   'P 1'
#
loop_
_entity.id
_entity.type
_entity.pdbx_description
1 polymer ?
#
loop_
_entity_poly.entity_id
_entity_poly.type
_entity_poly.pdbx_seq_one_letter_code
_entity_poly.pdbx_strand_id
1 'polypeptide(L)'
;MDSWSVSFSDKAWDFDENETENVVFLDGAPNHNQMCFIGAGPPAPMHLDNNIVPSSSGSKLNDEFGDIWIPPPKKDDSPEDPDGPPLRKLFVGNLPYRVTDSKLKAFFTKFGKVINAHVKREPTKRRHAFYGFVTFHKPDDARTALNAPPKELSLFGYQLCVNKADKVHQPIELPDGTVQWLPGKRFFKESGEAVCEKAKRNQLDFQSSLFSESEPMDVVDEYREGEVSPFSTLNDDCLLHIFSFLSLTDRVRVERVCKRWQFVARSMWRRMHSLDMQQLALPPHHLHSMGVLKSILMRCGDSLSFLSLAIYAHSRHRRSKFLPIVGTLCPNLHELDATGVRLNKYGLQRLGSGCSKLRKLNLNFCSGVDERFLENLLRILPDLESLSLAQWGDLTGQALNKLPPYTMRELNLNNCSNLRPNELLSAVKRLPYLESLTLTSCISLSNQHVKAIFESVPQLRSLNMAQYFPRLKYSSLESIGMLCNLRSLNLELNDLLTDSGLETIVEGCKDLECLNITGCRAYAPEHCVTTKGIKTLARLSCLRELKMSYLADINDEALIVLAQNSALHKLECRGCPSLKGDGFLRIISLCPDLELCDVSGCDHVKISIVKTAITAVKLRNNNTFLRLLVGGTGIAWEQLDACKQDFPSHLNVELVDLSVPHLRPDFVDGIYFDNLSDYSDGVDDEVELEDMYDDLCDDIDDIGQEDKELNYRQPPEA
;
A
#
# COMPACT_ATOMS: atom_id res chain seq x y z
N MET A 1 75.57 -23.85 -3.00
CA MET A 1 75.48 -23.44 -4.42
C MET A 1 74.22 -22.64 -4.62
N ASP A 2 74.16 -21.32 -4.50
CA ASP A 2 74.97 -20.25 -3.88
C ASP A 2 74.04 -19.02 -4.07
N SER A 3 73.53 -18.43 -2.98
CA SER A 3 73.97 -17.12 -2.44
C SER A 3 73.69 -15.95 -3.41
N TRP A 4 73.02 -14.84 -3.06
CA TRP A 4 73.33 -13.89 -1.99
C TRP A 4 72.10 -13.04 -1.59
N SER A 5 72.05 -12.74 -0.29
CA SER A 5 71.29 -11.75 0.45
C SER A 5 71.86 -10.33 0.34
N VAL A 6 71.02 -9.28 0.46
CA VAL A 6 71.40 -8.02 1.12
C VAL A 6 70.20 -7.45 1.89
N SER A 7 70.43 -7.16 3.16
CA SER A 7 69.61 -6.48 4.17
C SER A 7 70.21 -5.10 4.51
N PHE A 8 69.40 -4.08 4.83
CA PHE A 8 69.72 -2.88 5.66
C PHE A 8 68.36 -2.19 5.94
N SER A 9 67.75 -2.28 7.13
CA SER A 9 67.97 -1.62 8.43
C SER A 9 67.69 -0.10 8.48
N ASP A 10 66.67 0.26 9.26
CA ASP A 10 66.47 1.41 10.17
C ASP A 10 67.08 2.78 9.85
N LYS A 11 66.23 3.83 9.92
CA LYS A 11 66.39 4.94 10.89
C LYS A 11 65.21 5.92 10.89
N ALA A 12 64.72 6.16 12.10
CA ALA A 12 63.85 7.25 12.52
C ALA A 12 64.56 8.62 12.46
N TRP A 13 63.78 9.68 12.25
CA TRP A 13 64.08 11.06 12.67
C TRP A 13 62.78 11.78 13.04
N ASP A 14 62.63 12.07 14.32
CA ASP A 14 61.78 13.13 14.87
C ASP A 14 62.29 14.50 14.41
N PHE A 15 61.39 15.47 14.25
CA PHE A 15 61.65 16.87 14.62
C PHE A 15 60.33 17.60 14.86
N ASP A 16 60.32 18.32 15.98
CA ASP A 16 59.22 19.06 16.57
C ASP A 16 59.53 20.58 16.52
N GLU A 17 58.51 21.39 16.82
CA GLU A 17 58.51 22.82 17.24
C GLU A 17 58.57 23.99 16.21
N ASN A 18 57.41 24.68 16.14
CA ASN A 18 57.14 26.12 16.33
C ASN A 18 58.27 27.17 16.20
N GLU A 19 57.99 28.27 15.48
CA GLU A 19 57.81 29.62 16.08
C GLU A 19 57.37 30.70 15.08
N THR A 20 56.87 31.79 15.65
CA THR A 20 55.95 32.84 15.20
C THR A 20 56.61 34.16 14.75
N GLU A 21 55.76 35.11 14.30
CA GLU A 21 55.92 36.59 14.29
C GLU A 21 56.64 37.25 13.09
N ASN A 22 56.31 38.45 12.58
CA ASN A 22 55.24 39.46 12.74
C ASN A 22 55.40 40.57 11.65
N VAL A 23 54.27 41.07 11.10
CA VAL A 23 53.84 42.48 10.83
C VAL A 23 54.77 43.43 9.99
N VAL A 24 54.31 44.17 8.95
CA VAL A 24 53.62 45.50 8.99
C VAL A 24 52.98 45.88 7.62
N PHE A 25 51.86 46.61 7.75
CA PHE A 25 50.89 47.25 6.83
C PHE A 25 51.39 48.33 5.85
N LEU A 26 50.57 48.64 4.81
CA LEU A 26 49.88 49.96 4.63
C LEU A 26 48.88 50.00 3.44
N ASP A 27 47.61 50.20 3.81
CA ASP A 27 46.51 51.03 3.26
C ASP A 27 46.20 51.25 1.76
N GLY A 28 44.88 51.19 1.46
CA GLY A 28 44.26 51.93 0.36
C GLY A 28 42.85 51.48 -0.07
N ALA A 29 41.81 51.70 0.74
CA ALA A 29 40.40 51.79 0.30
C ALA A 29 40.07 53.27 -0.02
N PRO A 30 38.98 53.67 -0.76
CA PRO A 30 37.60 53.22 -0.48
C PRO A 30 36.57 53.11 -1.65
N ASN A 31 35.57 52.25 -1.39
CA ASN A 31 34.10 52.42 -1.47
C ASN A 31 33.21 52.30 -2.74
N HIS A 32 32.15 51.49 -2.48
CA HIS A 32 30.72 51.52 -2.88
C HIS A 32 30.23 50.89 -4.20
N ASN A 33 29.56 49.73 -4.10
CA ASN A 33 28.08 49.66 -4.20
C ASN A 33 27.49 48.29 -3.76
N GLN A 34 26.30 48.36 -3.15
CA GLN A 34 25.61 47.35 -2.34
C GLN A 34 24.88 46.23 -3.11
N MET A 35 24.72 45.11 -2.40
CA MET A 35 23.99 43.88 -2.72
C MET A 35 22.46 44.00 -2.65
N CYS A 36 21.76 43.06 -3.31
CA CYS A 36 20.41 42.63 -2.96
C CYS A 36 20.38 41.10 -2.72
N PHE A 37 20.01 40.70 -1.51
CA PHE A 37 19.47 39.39 -1.12
C PHE A 37 18.16 39.67 -0.39
N ILE A 38 17.09 38.89 -0.67
CA ILE A 38 15.95 38.78 0.26
C ILE A 38 15.45 37.33 0.24
N GLY A 39 15.38 36.74 1.44
CA GLY A 39 14.63 35.54 1.73
C GLY A 39 13.52 35.78 2.76
N ALA A 40 12.70 34.73 2.92
CA ALA A 40 11.86 34.34 4.05
C ALA A 40 10.55 35.10 4.39
N GLY A 41 9.49 34.29 4.59
CA GLY A 41 8.73 34.29 5.84
C GLY A 41 7.34 34.97 5.85
N PRO A 42 6.27 34.30 6.33
CA PRO A 42 4.88 34.77 6.25
C PRO A 42 4.43 35.53 7.51
N PRO A 43 3.30 36.27 7.46
CA PRO A 43 2.58 36.61 8.68
C PRO A 43 1.07 36.30 8.64
N ALA A 44 0.54 36.02 9.84
CA ALA A 44 -0.86 36.21 10.21
C ALA A 44 -0.91 37.25 11.36
N PRO A 45 -2.08 37.60 11.94
CA PRO A 45 -2.95 38.71 11.54
C PRO A 45 -3.11 39.77 12.66
N MET A 46 -3.62 40.97 12.38
CA MET A 46 -4.53 41.74 13.29
C MET A 46 -4.92 43.15 12.78
N HIS A 47 -6.23 43.41 12.85
CA HIS A 47 -6.97 44.64 13.20
C HIS A 47 -6.36 46.05 13.09
N LEU A 48 -7.16 46.98 12.52
CA LEU A 48 -7.37 48.33 13.07
C LEU A 48 -8.67 48.99 12.56
N ASP A 49 -9.49 49.42 13.51
CA ASP A 49 -10.68 50.27 13.40
C ASP A 49 -10.31 51.75 13.18
N ASN A 50 -11.19 52.55 12.53
CA ASN A 50 -11.90 53.67 13.17
C ASN A 50 -12.70 54.57 12.18
N ASN A 51 -14.03 54.55 12.38
CA ASN A 51 -14.97 55.66 12.61
C ASN A 51 -15.05 56.90 11.68
N ILE A 52 -16.28 57.23 11.23
CA ILE A 52 -17.16 58.30 11.81
C ILE A 52 -18.57 58.28 11.14
N VAL A 53 -19.59 58.45 11.99
CA VAL A 53 -21.08 58.53 11.84
C VAL A 53 -21.46 60.02 12.12
N PRO A 54 -22.66 60.65 11.86
CA PRO A 54 -24.06 60.15 11.92
C PRO A 54 -25.04 60.81 10.89
N SER A 55 -26.37 60.66 10.81
CA SER A 55 -27.49 60.13 11.63
C SER A 55 -28.76 59.98 10.77
N SER A 56 -29.63 59.01 11.11
CA SER A 56 -31.11 59.09 11.28
C SER A 56 -31.95 57.95 10.64
N SER A 57 -32.43 57.06 11.53
CA SER A 57 -33.73 56.33 11.61
C SER A 57 -34.45 55.88 10.32
N GLY A 58 -34.90 54.63 10.09
CA GLY A 58 -34.99 53.41 10.90
C GLY A 58 -35.86 52.34 10.19
N SER A 59 -35.78 51.09 10.69
CA SER A 59 -36.66 49.90 10.50
C SER A 59 -36.65 49.03 9.21
N LYS A 60 -35.83 47.95 9.29
CA LYS A 60 -36.16 46.50 9.24
C LYS A 60 -36.97 45.84 8.08
N LEU A 61 -36.24 44.93 7.40
CA LEU A 61 -36.49 43.48 7.16
C LEU A 61 -37.26 42.97 5.92
N ASN A 62 -36.54 42.06 5.22
CA ASN A 62 -36.93 40.85 4.48
C ASN A 62 -37.21 40.94 2.97
N ASP A 63 -36.23 40.49 2.18
CA ASP A 63 -36.42 39.90 0.85
C ASP A 63 -35.80 38.49 0.81
N GLU A 64 -36.64 37.46 0.75
CA GLU A 64 -36.34 36.12 0.24
C GLU A 64 -37.61 35.58 -0.44
N PHE A 65 -37.67 35.62 -1.77
CA PHE A 65 -38.47 34.71 -2.59
C PHE A 65 -37.72 34.44 -3.90
N GLY A 66 -36.97 33.33 -3.91
CA GLY A 66 -36.41 32.71 -5.10
C GLY A 66 -37.26 31.52 -5.54
N ASP A 67 -37.38 31.37 -6.86
CA ASP A 67 -38.39 30.62 -7.60
C ASP A 67 -38.59 29.14 -7.22
N ILE A 68 -39.87 28.74 -7.23
CA ILE A 68 -40.36 27.37 -7.03
C ILE A 68 -40.15 26.58 -8.32
N TRP A 69 -39.23 25.60 -8.31
CA TRP A 69 -39.11 24.60 -9.37
C TRP A 69 -40.25 23.56 -9.27
N ILE A 70 -41.15 23.57 -10.26
CA ILE A 70 -42.20 22.55 -10.45
C ILE A 70 -41.74 21.63 -11.60
N PRO A 71 -41.38 20.36 -11.36
CA PRO A 71 -41.15 19.42 -12.46
C PRO A 71 -42.48 19.11 -13.18
N PRO A 72 -42.48 18.94 -14.51
CA PRO A 72 -43.70 18.64 -15.24
C PRO A 72 -44.26 17.28 -14.79
N PRO A 73 -45.59 17.09 -14.78
CA PRO A 73 -46.19 15.80 -14.46
C PRO A 73 -45.68 14.79 -15.47
N LYS A 74 -45.12 13.67 -15.00
CA LYS A 74 -44.93 12.49 -15.86
C LYS A 74 -46.31 12.06 -16.32
N LYS A 75 -46.67 12.37 -17.57
CA LYS A 75 -47.79 11.73 -18.26
C LYS A 75 -47.44 10.26 -18.39
N ASP A 76 -48.04 9.45 -17.54
CA ASP A 76 -48.12 8.01 -17.73
C ASP A 76 -49.26 7.80 -18.73
N ASP A 77 -48.99 7.94 -20.03
CA ASP A 77 -49.94 7.65 -21.12
C ASP A 77 -50.10 6.13 -21.33
N SER A 78 -50.03 5.34 -20.26
CA SER A 78 -50.41 3.92 -20.29
C SER A 78 -51.91 3.80 -19.98
N PRO A 79 -52.72 3.17 -20.87
CA PRO A 79 -54.12 2.91 -20.57
C PRO A 79 -54.19 2.10 -19.26
N GLU A 80 -55.12 2.50 -18.39
CA GLU A 80 -55.32 1.91 -17.08
C GLU A 80 -55.27 0.38 -17.16
N ASP A 81 -54.20 -0.22 -16.64
CA ASP A 81 -54.09 -1.67 -16.46
C ASP A 81 -55.18 -2.06 -15.45
N PRO A 82 -56.28 -2.74 -15.86
CA PRO A 82 -57.43 -2.99 -14.99
C PRO A 82 -57.07 -3.86 -13.77
N ASP A 83 -55.91 -4.53 -13.84
CA ASP A 83 -55.42 -5.52 -12.87
C ASP A 83 -54.23 -5.01 -12.01
N GLY A 84 -53.95 -3.70 -12.02
CA GLY A 84 -52.93 -3.11 -11.14
C GLY A 84 -53.34 -3.11 -9.67
N PRO A 85 -52.44 -3.43 -8.70
CA PRO A 85 -52.78 -3.41 -7.28
C PRO A 85 -53.29 -2.02 -6.86
N PRO A 86 -54.36 -1.92 -6.05
CA PRO A 86 -55.00 -0.65 -5.81
C PRO A 86 -54.07 0.35 -5.12
N LEU A 87 -54.07 1.57 -5.64
CA LEU A 87 -53.29 2.69 -5.13
C LEU A 87 -53.74 3.05 -3.71
N ARG A 88 -53.00 2.62 -2.69
CA ARG A 88 -53.30 2.91 -1.27
C ARG A 88 -52.25 3.80 -0.62
N LYS A 89 -51.04 3.88 -1.21
CA LYS A 89 -49.92 4.67 -0.68
C LYS A 89 -49.49 5.78 -1.64
N LEU A 90 -49.34 6.98 -1.10
CA LEU A 90 -48.91 8.19 -1.80
C LEU A 90 -47.54 8.66 -1.32
N PHE A 91 -46.77 9.22 -2.22
CA PHE A 91 -45.56 10.00 -1.95
C PHE A 91 -45.96 11.47 -1.78
N VAL A 92 -45.43 12.12 -0.73
CA VAL A 92 -45.68 13.54 -0.43
C VAL A 92 -44.34 14.26 -0.36
N GLY A 93 -44.05 15.08 -1.36
CA GLY A 93 -42.87 15.94 -1.43
C GLY A 93 -43.14 17.37 -0.95
N ASN A 94 -42.08 18.17 -0.90
CA ASN A 94 -42.09 19.58 -0.47
C ASN A 94 -42.62 19.79 0.96
N LEU A 95 -42.32 18.86 1.87
CA LEU A 95 -42.70 19.00 3.27
C LEU A 95 -41.78 20.02 3.99
N PRO A 96 -42.34 20.92 4.82
CA PRO A 96 -41.54 21.78 5.68
C PRO A 96 -40.81 20.98 6.77
N TYR A 97 -39.62 21.45 7.18
CA TYR A 97 -38.78 20.82 8.21
C TYR A 97 -39.53 20.46 9.50
N ARG A 98 -40.50 21.29 9.88
CA ARG A 98 -41.25 21.20 11.14
C ARG A 98 -42.38 20.16 11.11
N VAL A 99 -42.61 19.48 9.98
CA VAL A 99 -43.64 18.44 9.86
C VAL A 99 -43.13 17.12 10.42
N THR A 100 -43.89 16.55 11.34
CA THR A 100 -43.68 15.22 11.91
C THR A 100 -44.67 14.23 11.31
N ASP A 101 -44.41 12.93 11.46
CA ASP A 101 -45.29 11.83 11.06
C ASP A 101 -46.74 12.06 11.54
N SER A 102 -46.91 12.49 12.79
CA SER A 102 -48.23 12.79 13.38
C SER A 102 -48.94 13.96 12.71
N LYS A 103 -48.21 15.03 12.36
CA LYS A 103 -48.79 16.20 11.66
C LYS A 103 -49.15 15.88 10.23
N LEU A 104 -48.31 15.10 9.54
CA LEU A 104 -48.58 14.63 8.19
C LEU A 104 -49.83 13.72 8.17
N LYS A 105 -49.93 12.79 9.13
CA LYS A 105 -51.12 11.94 9.30
C LYS A 105 -52.38 12.76 9.56
N ALA A 106 -52.32 13.71 10.49
CA ALA A 106 -53.46 14.57 10.82
C ALA A 106 -53.95 15.35 9.58
N PHE A 107 -53.02 15.91 8.79
CA PHE A 107 -53.37 16.68 7.60
C PHE A 107 -54.10 15.86 6.53
N PHE A 108 -53.64 14.65 6.25
CA PHE A 108 -54.24 13.80 5.20
C PHE A 108 -55.51 13.06 5.65
N THR A 109 -55.85 13.08 6.93
CA THR A 109 -57.11 12.50 7.46
C THR A 109 -58.36 13.12 6.82
N LYS A 110 -58.27 14.37 6.33
CA LYS A 110 -59.38 15.07 5.65
C LYS A 110 -59.81 14.41 4.33
N PHE A 111 -58.92 13.64 3.70
CA PHE A 111 -59.21 12.92 2.46
C PHE A 111 -59.66 11.48 2.69
N GLY A 112 -59.56 10.98 3.93
CA GLY A 112 -59.95 9.62 4.29
C GLY A 112 -59.13 9.03 5.45
N LYS A 113 -59.41 7.78 5.80
CA LYS A 113 -58.79 7.14 6.98
C LYS A 113 -57.32 6.77 6.69
N VAL A 114 -56.38 7.50 7.30
CA VAL A 114 -54.94 7.24 7.16
C VAL A 114 -54.47 6.15 8.13
N ILE A 115 -53.93 5.05 7.59
CA ILE A 115 -53.33 3.96 8.37
C ILE A 115 -51.98 4.42 8.94
N ASN A 116 -51.11 4.92 8.07
CA ASN A 116 -49.73 5.28 8.41
C ASN A 116 -49.28 6.53 7.64
N ALA A 117 -48.47 7.37 8.29
CA ALA A 117 -47.72 8.43 7.63
C ALA A 117 -46.30 8.44 8.15
N HIS A 118 -45.31 8.53 7.28
CA HIS A 118 -43.90 8.52 7.66
C HIS A 118 -43.11 9.58 6.90
N VAL A 119 -42.47 10.50 7.63
CA VAL A 119 -41.60 11.55 7.09
C VAL A 119 -40.16 11.06 7.07
N LYS A 120 -39.55 11.06 5.89
CA LYS A 120 -38.15 10.69 5.71
C LYS A 120 -37.29 11.94 5.60
N ARG A 121 -36.25 11.99 6.44
CA ARG A 121 -35.27 13.08 6.48
C ARG A 121 -33.99 12.60 5.83
N GLU A 122 -33.57 13.25 4.74
CA GLU A 122 -32.29 12.96 4.10
C GLU A 122 -31.21 13.88 4.71
N PRO A 123 -30.16 13.33 5.36
CA PRO A 123 -29.20 14.12 6.13
C PRO A 123 -28.14 14.86 5.28
N THR A 124 -28.11 14.66 3.95
CA THR A 124 -26.95 14.99 3.11
C THR A 124 -27.13 16.19 2.16
N LYS A 125 -28.30 16.84 2.09
CA LYS A 125 -28.48 18.07 1.28
C LYS A 125 -29.01 19.21 2.15
N ARG A 126 -28.22 20.28 2.27
CA ARG A 126 -28.42 21.37 3.24
C ARG A 126 -29.55 22.35 2.90
N ARG A 127 -30.23 22.23 1.76
CA ARG A 127 -31.37 23.07 1.38
C ARG A 127 -32.26 22.27 0.40
N HIS A 128 -33.55 22.20 0.72
CA HIS A 128 -34.70 21.65 -0.05
C HIS A 128 -35.12 20.16 0.08
N ALA A 129 -36.44 20.02 0.31
CA ALA A 129 -37.34 18.86 0.24
C ALA A 129 -37.22 17.71 1.27
N PHE A 130 -37.91 17.86 2.40
CA PHE A 130 -38.39 16.69 3.15
C PHE A 130 -39.50 16.01 2.34
N TYR A 131 -39.51 14.69 2.35
CA TYR A 131 -40.59 13.91 1.75
C TYR A 131 -41.13 12.90 2.75
N GLY A 132 -42.35 12.46 2.52
CA GLY A 132 -43.01 11.48 3.35
C GLY A 132 -43.90 10.57 2.52
N PHE A 133 -44.40 9.54 3.17
CA PHE A 133 -45.38 8.63 2.57
C PHE A 133 -46.63 8.62 3.42
N VAL A 134 -47.79 8.62 2.78
CA VAL A 134 -49.10 8.51 3.42
C VAL A 134 -49.83 7.30 2.86
N THR A 135 -50.34 6.47 3.76
CA THR A 135 -51.04 5.23 3.41
C THR A 135 -52.49 5.32 3.88
N PHE A 136 -53.43 5.20 2.94
CA PHE A 136 -54.87 5.21 3.19
C PHE A 136 -55.44 3.81 3.37
N HIS A 137 -56.55 3.74 4.12
CA HIS A 137 -57.30 2.51 4.32
C HIS A 137 -58.14 2.10 3.10
N LYS A 138 -58.58 3.05 2.27
CA LYS A 138 -59.29 2.78 1.01
C LYS A 138 -58.51 3.36 -0.18
N PRO A 139 -58.56 2.71 -1.37
CA PRO A 139 -57.89 3.24 -2.57
C PRO A 139 -58.54 4.53 -3.07
N ASP A 140 -59.85 4.68 -2.88
CA ASP A 140 -60.59 5.86 -3.34
C ASP A 140 -60.22 7.12 -2.54
N ASP A 141 -59.93 6.97 -1.24
CA ASP A 141 -59.40 8.04 -0.39
C ASP A 141 -58.03 8.54 -0.90
N ALA A 142 -57.17 7.61 -1.36
CA ALA A 142 -55.87 7.94 -1.93
C ALA A 142 -56.01 8.63 -3.30
N ARG A 143 -56.97 8.22 -4.14
CA ARG A 143 -57.30 8.93 -5.40
C ARG A 143 -57.84 10.33 -5.14
N THR A 144 -58.69 10.49 -4.12
CA THR A 144 -59.24 11.79 -3.71
C THR A 144 -58.12 12.74 -3.27
N ALA A 145 -57.17 12.26 -2.46
CA ALA A 145 -56.00 13.03 -2.05
C ALA A 145 -55.04 13.36 -3.21
N LEU A 146 -54.92 12.48 -4.20
CA LEU A 146 -54.09 12.68 -5.40
C LEU A 146 -54.67 13.74 -6.33
N ASN A 147 -56.00 13.80 -6.45
CA ASN A 147 -56.72 14.70 -7.35
C ASN A 147 -57.15 16.02 -6.68
N ALA A 148 -56.76 16.25 -5.43
CA ALA A 148 -57.13 17.45 -4.68
C ALA A 148 -56.48 18.71 -5.29
N PRO A 149 -57.19 19.86 -5.34
CA PRO A 149 -56.65 21.08 -5.91
C PRO A 149 -55.47 21.61 -5.08
N PRO A 150 -54.47 22.29 -5.70
CA PRO A 150 -53.27 22.76 -5.02
C PRO A 150 -53.52 23.65 -3.78
N LYS A 151 -54.64 24.38 -3.75
CA LYS A 151 -55.07 25.19 -2.60
C LYS A 151 -55.38 24.35 -1.37
N GLU A 152 -55.89 23.14 -1.55
CA GLU A 152 -56.19 22.20 -0.45
C GLU A 152 -54.98 21.38 -0.02
N LEU A 153 -53.93 21.31 -0.85
CA LEU A 153 -52.66 20.64 -0.55
C LEU A 153 -51.62 21.62 0.02
N SER A 154 -52.05 22.61 0.81
CA SER A 154 -51.15 23.53 1.51
C SER A 154 -51.05 23.22 3.01
N LEU A 155 -49.83 23.05 3.52
CA LEU A 155 -49.56 22.81 4.94
C LEU A 155 -48.44 23.76 5.43
N PHE A 156 -48.74 24.58 6.44
CA PHE A 156 -47.84 25.63 6.95
C PHE A 156 -47.33 26.62 5.89
N GLY A 157 -48.15 26.93 4.88
CA GLY A 157 -47.77 27.83 3.78
C GLY A 157 -46.97 27.17 2.65
N TYR A 158 -46.67 25.87 2.76
CA TYR A 158 -46.00 25.10 1.71
C TYR A 158 -47.02 24.29 0.91
N GLN A 159 -47.00 24.42 -0.41
CA GLN A 159 -47.75 23.54 -1.31
C GLN A 159 -47.09 22.17 -1.39
N LEU A 160 -47.82 21.13 -1.00
CA LEU A 160 -47.37 19.75 -0.99
C LEU A 160 -47.48 19.13 -2.39
N CYS A 161 -46.46 18.39 -2.81
CA CYS A 161 -46.48 17.64 -4.06
C CYS A 161 -46.89 16.19 -3.78
N VAL A 162 -48.10 15.79 -4.19
CA VAL A 162 -48.63 14.43 -3.96
C VAL A 162 -48.55 13.61 -5.24
N ASN A 163 -47.87 12.46 -5.18
CA ASN A 163 -47.72 11.54 -6.32
C ASN A 163 -48.02 10.09 -5.89
N LYS A 164 -48.28 9.20 -6.86
CA LYS A 164 -48.37 7.75 -6.61
C LYS A 164 -47.03 7.25 -6.03
N ALA A 165 -47.05 6.46 -4.95
CA ALA A 165 -45.84 5.79 -4.48
C ALA A 165 -45.49 4.61 -5.40
N ASP A 166 -44.20 4.33 -5.59
CA ASP A 166 -43.73 3.23 -6.46
C ASP A 166 -44.39 1.89 -6.14
N LYS A 167 -44.49 1.00 -7.15
CA LYS A 167 -45.12 -0.33 -7.03
C LYS A 167 -44.57 -1.14 -5.85
N VAL A 168 -43.27 -1.02 -5.53
CA VAL A 168 -42.61 -1.71 -4.39
C VAL A 168 -43.03 -1.18 -3.01
N HIS A 169 -43.65 0.00 -2.95
CA HIS A 169 -44.14 0.63 -1.74
C HIS A 169 -45.65 0.45 -1.54
N GLN A 170 -46.39 -0.03 -2.55
CA GLN A 170 -47.81 -0.38 -2.40
C GLN A 170 -47.97 -1.65 -1.57
N PRO A 171 -49.04 -1.78 -0.77
CA PRO A 171 -49.36 -3.02 -0.09
C PRO A 171 -49.82 -4.11 -1.08
N ILE A 172 -49.67 -5.37 -0.69
CA ILE A 172 -50.15 -6.52 -1.47
C ILE A 172 -51.60 -6.77 -1.07
N GLU A 173 -52.50 -6.85 -2.04
CA GLU A 173 -53.89 -7.26 -1.81
C GLU A 173 -54.03 -8.72 -2.24
N LEU A 174 -54.54 -9.55 -1.34
CA LEU A 174 -54.77 -10.97 -1.59
C LEU A 174 -56.14 -11.17 -2.28
N PRO A 175 -56.35 -12.29 -3.00
CA PRO A 175 -57.59 -12.55 -3.75
C PRO A 175 -58.88 -12.54 -2.91
N ASP A 176 -58.77 -12.65 -1.60
CA ASP A 176 -59.87 -12.57 -0.62
C ASP A 176 -60.21 -11.12 -0.19
N GLY A 177 -59.57 -10.12 -0.79
CA GLY A 177 -59.73 -8.70 -0.48
C GLY A 177 -58.96 -8.25 0.78
N THR A 178 -58.15 -9.12 1.38
CA THR A 178 -57.33 -8.75 2.54
C THR A 178 -56.02 -8.08 2.12
N VAL A 179 -55.67 -6.99 2.80
CA VAL A 179 -54.46 -6.20 2.49
C VAL A 179 -53.31 -6.64 3.40
N GLN A 180 -52.29 -7.27 2.83
CA GLN A 180 -51.07 -7.66 3.53
C GLN A 180 -50.02 -6.55 3.46
N TRP A 181 -49.74 -5.96 4.63
CA TRP A 181 -48.71 -4.95 4.80
C TRP A 181 -47.37 -5.64 5.06
N LEU A 182 -46.41 -5.51 4.15
CA LEU A 182 -45.06 -6.02 4.37
C LEU A 182 -44.45 -5.34 5.61
N PRO A 183 -44.19 -6.07 6.71
CA PRO A 183 -43.44 -5.52 7.84
C PRO A 183 -42.05 -5.15 7.32
N GLY A 184 -41.53 -3.98 7.71
CA GLY A 184 -40.21 -3.51 7.30
C GLY A 184 -39.17 -4.61 7.44
N LYS A 185 -38.68 -5.13 6.31
CA LYS A 185 -37.85 -6.33 6.27
C LYS A 185 -36.50 -6.10 6.97
N ARG A 186 -36.40 -6.53 8.23
CA ARG A 186 -35.25 -7.32 8.68
C ARG A 186 -35.36 -8.67 7.98
N PHE A 187 -34.41 -8.98 7.11
CA PHE A 187 -34.34 -10.27 6.42
C PHE A 187 -33.86 -11.34 7.41
N PHE A 188 -34.73 -12.30 7.72
CA PHE A 188 -34.32 -13.66 8.05
C PHE A 188 -34.67 -14.60 6.90
N LYS A 189 -33.86 -15.65 6.79
CA LYS A 189 -33.56 -16.48 5.63
C LYS A 189 -34.20 -17.86 5.85
N GLU A 190 -34.74 -18.45 4.80
CA GLU A 190 -34.92 -19.89 4.48
C GLU A 190 -36.03 -19.97 3.42
N SER A 191 -35.99 -20.76 2.35
CA SER A 191 -35.15 -21.87 1.92
C SER A 191 -35.30 -22.04 0.39
N GLY A 192 -34.40 -22.82 -0.23
CA GLY A 192 -34.59 -23.62 -1.45
C GLY A 192 -35.16 -23.01 -2.75
N GLU A 193 -34.37 -23.14 -3.82
CA GLU A 193 -34.85 -23.32 -5.21
C GLU A 193 -35.54 -22.14 -5.92
N ALA A 194 -34.73 -21.26 -6.52
CA ALA A 194 -35.02 -20.58 -7.80
C ALA A 194 -33.83 -19.69 -8.19
N VAL A 195 -32.68 -20.31 -8.53
CA VAL A 195 -31.51 -19.61 -9.08
C VAL A 195 -31.39 -19.99 -10.56
N CYS A 196 -32.17 -19.32 -11.42
CA CYS A 196 -31.80 -19.24 -12.84
C CYS A 196 -32.36 -18.01 -13.58
N GLU A 197 -33.48 -17.40 -13.15
CA GLU A 197 -34.07 -16.29 -13.93
C GLU A 197 -33.72 -14.87 -13.46
N LYS A 198 -33.26 -14.67 -12.22
CA LYS A 198 -32.91 -13.34 -11.68
C LYS A 198 -31.60 -12.76 -12.20
N ALA A 199 -30.79 -13.53 -12.93
CA ALA A 199 -29.52 -13.07 -13.50
C ALA A 199 -29.70 -12.18 -14.75
N LYS A 200 -30.85 -12.26 -15.47
CA LYS A 200 -31.08 -11.47 -16.69
C LYS A 200 -31.60 -10.05 -16.44
N ARG A 201 -32.37 -9.82 -15.35
CA ARG A 201 -32.96 -8.50 -15.04
C ARG A 201 -31.97 -7.50 -14.43
N ASN A 202 -30.97 -7.98 -13.69
CA ASN A 202 -29.98 -7.11 -13.03
C ASN A 202 -28.90 -6.53 -13.98
N GLN A 203 -28.93 -6.88 -15.27
CA GLN A 203 -27.99 -6.34 -16.27
C GLN A 203 -28.38 -4.95 -16.77
N LEU A 204 -29.63 -4.52 -16.60
CA LEU A 204 -30.16 -3.25 -17.11
C LEU A 204 -30.19 -2.12 -16.05
N ASP A 205 -30.53 -2.42 -14.79
CA ASP A 205 -30.75 -1.37 -13.79
C ASP A 205 -29.48 -0.78 -13.15
N PHE A 206 -28.32 -1.44 -13.27
CA PHE A 206 -27.05 -0.94 -12.72
C PHE A 206 -26.25 -0.08 -13.71
N GLN A 207 -26.70 0.03 -14.97
CA GLN A 207 -25.99 0.76 -16.04
C GLN A 207 -26.26 2.28 -16.04
N SER A 208 -27.22 2.77 -15.26
CA SER A 208 -27.67 4.16 -15.32
C SER A 208 -27.10 5.08 -14.22
N SER A 209 -26.58 4.56 -13.11
CA SER A 209 -26.38 5.38 -11.89
C SER A 209 -24.93 5.77 -11.56
N LEU A 210 -23.97 5.59 -12.45
CA LEU A 210 -22.54 5.73 -12.13
C LEU A 210 -21.77 6.83 -12.87
N PHE A 211 -22.45 7.64 -13.69
CA PHE A 211 -21.82 8.76 -14.39
C PHE A 211 -22.79 9.95 -14.34
N SER A 212 -22.38 11.03 -13.67
CA SER A 212 -23.00 12.34 -13.92
C SER A 212 -22.63 12.76 -15.33
N GLU A 213 -23.62 13.23 -16.06
CA GLU A 213 -23.50 13.80 -17.41
C GLU A 213 -22.40 14.87 -17.40
N SER A 214 -21.24 14.56 -18.01
CA SER A 214 -20.36 15.59 -18.54
C SER A 214 -21.03 16.13 -19.78
N GLU A 215 -21.21 17.45 -19.84
CA GLU A 215 -21.81 18.17 -20.97
C GLU A 215 -21.24 17.68 -22.32
N PRO A 216 -22.07 17.54 -23.37
CA PRO A 216 -21.59 17.16 -24.68
C PRO A 216 -20.64 18.25 -25.20
N MET A 217 -19.40 17.87 -25.43
CA MET A 217 -18.44 18.70 -26.16
C MET A 217 -18.93 18.77 -27.61
N ASP A 218 -19.22 19.97 -28.10
CA ASP A 218 -19.60 20.24 -29.49
C ASP A 218 -18.46 19.80 -30.43
N VAL A 219 -18.51 18.54 -30.89
CA VAL A 219 -17.72 18.08 -32.03
C VAL A 219 -18.54 18.35 -33.27
N VAL A 220 -18.02 19.27 -34.09
CA VAL A 220 -18.57 19.65 -35.37
C VAL A 220 -18.41 18.47 -36.33
N ASP A 221 -19.43 17.60 -36.40
CA ASP A 221 -19.45 16.44 -37.30
C ASP A 221 -19.88 16.87 -38.72
N GLU A 222 -18.90 17.10 -39.59
CA GLU A 222 -19.11 16.99 -41.04
C GLU A 222 -19.15 15.50 -41.46
N TYR A 223 -20.23 14.78 -41.17
CA TYR A 223 -20.45 13.45 -41.74
C TYR A 223 -21.05 13.58 -43.15
N ARG A 224 -20.25 13.26 -44.18
CA ARG A 224 -20.74 13.01 -45.53
C ARG A 224 -21.55 11.70 -45.53
N GLU A 225 -22.82 11.77 -45.95
CA GLU A 225 -23.65 10.58 -46.18
C GLU A 225 -22.97 9.64 -47.20
N GLY A 226 -22.46 8.50 -46.73
CA GLY A 226 -21.95 7.43 -47.60
C GLY A 226 -20.60 6.79 -47.21
N GLU A 227 -19.83 7.35 -46.27
CA GLU A 227 -18.57 6.72 -45.85
C GLU A 227 -18.80 5.59 -44.84
N VAL A 228 -18.52 4.36 -45.30
CA VAL A 228 -18.50 3.15 -44.47
C VAL A 228 -17.39 3.30 -43.43
N SER A 229 -17.74 3.39 -42.14
CA SER A 229 -16.77 3.52 -41.05
C SER A 229 -15.62 2.51 -41.20
N PRO A 230 -14.35 2.92 -41.06
CA PRO A 230 -13.20 1.99 -41.14
C PRO A 230 -13.32 0.82 -40.16
N PHE A 231 -14.04 0.98 -39.05
CA PHE A 231 -14.28 -0.10 -38.09
C PHE A 231 -15.24 -1.18 -38.57
N SER A 232 -16.07 -0.87 -39.57
CA SER A 232 -17.01 -1.84 -40.14
C SER A 232 -16.34 -2.80 -41.12
N THR A 233 -15.19 -2.43 -41.70
CA THR A 233 -14.40 -3.27 -42.61
C THR A 233 -13.40 -4.18 -41.88
N LEU A 234 -13.00 -3.84 -40.66
CA LEU A 234 -12.13 -4.68 -39.83
C LEU A 234 -12.84 -5.97 -39.41
N ASN A 235 -12.12 -7.09 -39.30
CA ASN A 235 -12.63 -8.33 -38.72
C ASN A 235 -12.59 -8.27 -37.17
N ASP A 236 -13.18 -9.27 -36.51
CA ASP A 236 -13.28 -9.28 -35.04
C ASP A 236 -11.92 -9.40 -34.35
N ASP A 237 -10.93 -10.06 -34.97
CA ASP A 237 -9.57 -10.19 -34.42
C ASP A 237 -8.82 -8.84 -34.44
N CYS A 238 -8.97 -8.06 -35.51
CA CYS A 238 -8.45 -6.69 -35.57
C CYS A 238 -9.10 -5.80 -34.50
N LEU A 239 -10.43 -5.91 -34.31
CA LEU A 239 -11.14 -5.17 -33.27
C LEU A 239 -10.69 -5.61 -31.86
N LEU A 240 -10.49 -6.90 -31.62
CA LEU A 240 -9.92 -7.40 -30.36
C LEU A 240 -8.53 -6.84 -30.10
N HIS A 241 -7.67 -6.81 -31.12
CA HIS A 241 -6.33 -6.24 -31.00
C HIS A 241 -6.40 -4.74 -30.66
N ILE A 242 -7.24 -3.97 -31.34
CA ILE A 242 -7.47 -2.55 -31.02
C ILE A 242 -7.97 -2.38 -29.58
N PHE A 243 -8.98 -3.15 -29.17
CA PHE A 243 -9.54 -3.07 -27.81
C PHE A 243 -8.52 -3.44 -26.72
N SER A 244 -7.51 -4.25 -27.05
CA SER A 244 -6.44 -4.60 -26.12
C SER A 244 -5.57 -3.40 -25.71
N PHE A 245 -5.51 -2.35 -26.53
CA PHE A 245 -4.80 -1.11 -26.19
C PHE A 245 -5.65 -0.13 -25.36
N LEU A 246 -6.95 -0.39 -25.21
CA LEU A 246 -7.84 0.48 -24.45
C LEU A 246 -7.68 0.27 -22.94
N SER A 247 -7.89 1.34 -22.17
CA SER A 247 -8.00 1.27 -20.71
C SER A 247 -9.14 0.35 -20.30
N LEU A 248 -9.07 -0.26 -19.11
CA LEU A 248 -10.15 -1.09 -18.59
C LEU A 248 -11.51 -0.36 -18.54
N THR A 249 -11.50 0.95 -18.27
CA THR A 249 -12.69 1.80 -18.30
C THR A 249 -13.27 1.91 -19.71
N ASP A 250 -12.42 2.16 -20.71
CA ASP A 250 -12.86 2.30 -22.10
C ASP A 250 -13.30 0.97 -22.71
N ARG A 251 -12.69 -0.14 -22.30
CA ARG A 251 -13.14 -1.49 -22.64
C ARG A 251 -14.59 -1.74 -22.19
N VAL A 252 -15.01 -1.19 -21.05
CA VAL A 252 -16.42 -1.24 -20.61
C VAL A 252 -17.30 -0.33 -21.47
N ARG A 253 -16.80 0.83 -21.88
CA ARG A 253 -17.55 1.77 -22.75
C ARG A 253 -17.77 1.23 -24.16
N VAL A 254 -16.80 0.50 -24.72
CA VAL A 254 -16.90 -0.17 -26.03
C VAL A 254 -18.12 -1.08 -26.13
N GLU A 255 -18.54 -1.71 -25.03
CA GLU A 255 -19.75 -2.53 -25.00
C GLU A 255 -21.06 -1.77 -25.28
N ARG A 256 -21.01 -0.42 -25.22
CA ARG A 256 -22.17 0.46 -25.42
C ARG A 256 -22.23 1.04 -26.84
N VAL A 257 -21.23 0.81 -27.68
CA VAL A 257 -21.15 1.40 -29.04
C VAL A 257 -22.11 0.68 -30.00
N CYS A 258 -21.97 -0.62 -30.19
CA CYS A 258 -22.88 -1.43 -31.01
C CYS A 258 -22.88 -2.91 -30.60
N LYS A 259 -23.84 -3.69 -31.10
CA LYS A 259 -23.96 -5.13 -30.78
C LYS A 259 -22.70 -5.94 -31.13
N ARG A 260 -22.06 -5.60 -32.26
CA ARG A 260 -20.81 -6.26 -32.70
C ARG A 260 -19.68 -5.97 -31.72
N TRP A 261 -19.47 -4.71 -31.36
CA TRP A 261 -18.44 -4.30 -30.41
C TRP A 261 -18.68 -4.90 -29.02
N GLN A 262 -19.95 -4.97 -28.57
CA GLN A 262 -20.31 -5.66 -27.34
C GLN A 262 -19.94 -7.15 -27.38
N PHE A 263 -20.22 -7.84 -28.48
CA PHE A 263 -19.85 -9.26 -28.64
C PHE A 263 -18.33 -9.46 -28.60
N VAL A 264 -17.60 -8.63 -29.35
CA VAL A 264 -16.13 -8.66 -29.40
C VAL A 264 -15.53 -8.35 -28.03
N ALA A 265 -15.98 -7.29 -27.36
CA ALA A 265 -15.53 -6.91 -26.02
C ALA A 265 -15.80 -8.01 -24.98
N ARG A 266 -16.96 -8.65 -25.00
CA ARG A 266 -17.26 -9.81 -24.12
C ARG A 266 -16.31 -10.99 -24.36
N SER A 267 -15.85 -11.17 -25.58
CA SER A 267 -14.87 -12.21 -25.92
C SER A 267 -13.48 -11.85 -25.40
N MET A 268 -13.10 -10.57 -25.43
CA MET A 268 -11.88 -10.06 -24.77
C MET A 268 -11.91 -10.28 -23.25
N TRP A 269 -13.02 -9.95 -22.56
CA TRP A 269 -13.11 -10.16 -21.10
C TRP A 269 -12.94 -11.62 -20.69
N ARG A 270 -13.45 -12.57 -21.49
CA ARG A 270 -13.30 -14.01 -21.24
C ARG A 270 -11.87 -14.54 -21.44
N ARG A 271 -11.02 -13.83 -22.19
CA ARG A 271 -9.60 -14.15 -22.38
C ARG A 271 -8.71 -13.53 -21.30
N MET A 272 -9.30 -12.76 -20.38
CA MET A 272 -8.56 -12.10 -19.31
C MET A 272 -8.40 -13.06 -18.13
N HIS A 273 -7.15 -13.39 -17.81
CA HIS A 273 -6.77 -14.25 -16.70
C HIS A 273 -6.15 -13.48 -15.53
N SER A 274 -5.62 -12.29 -15.79
CA SER A 274 -5.00 -11.42 -14.78
C SER A 274 -5.68 -10.06 -14.79
N LEU A 275 -6.01 -9.56 -13.60
CA LEU A 275 -6.57 -8.24 -13.38
C LEU A 275 -5.88 -7.57 -12.19
N ASP A 276 -5.10 -6.55 -12.46
CA ASP A 276 -4.61 -5.63 -11.44
C ASP A 276 -5.47 -4.37 -11.43
N MET A 277 -6.18 -4.14 -10.32
CA MET A 277 -7.03 -2.97 -10.20
C MET A 277 -6.23 -1.67 -10.15
N GLN A 278 -4.94 -1.67 -9.74
CA GLN A 278 -4.07 -0.49 -9.73
C GLN A 278 -3.86 0.11 -11.11
N GLN A 279 -4.02 -0.69 -12.17
CA GLN A 279 -3.95 -0.23 -13.56
C GLN A 279 -5.22 0.54 -14.00
N LEU A 280 -6.25 0.60 -13.16
CA LEU A 280 -7.40 1.49 -13.38
C LEU A 280 -6.99 2.92 -13.06
N ALA A 281 -6.63 3.68 -14.10
CA ALA A 281 -6.44 5.14 -14.05
C ALA A 281 -7.76 5.88 -13.80
N LEU A 282 -8.48 5.53 -12.73
CA LEU A 282 -9.71 6.20 -12.31
C LEU A 282 -9.39 7.35 -11.35
N PRO A 283 -10.19 8.42 -11.35
CA PRO A 283 -10.03 9.49 -10.37
C PRO A 283 -10.15 8.97 -8.92
N PRO A 284 -9.43 9.55 -7.93
CA PRO A 284 -9.38 9.09 -6.54
C PRO A 284 -10.74 8.83 -5.87
N HIS A 285 -11.77 9.60 -6.26
CA HIS A 285 -13.12 9.48 -5.72
C HIS A 285 -13.92 8.28 -6.28
N HIS A 286 -13.56 7.74 -7.46
CA HIS A 286 -14.17 6.56 -8.07
C HIS A 286 -13.42 5.26 -7.78
N LEU A 287 -12.14 5.35 -7.42
CA LEU A 287 -11.25 4.22 -7.14
C LEU A 287 -11.74 3.30 -6.02
N HIS A 288 -12.63 3.77 -5.16
CA HIS A 288 -13.17 2.98 -4.04
C HIS A 288 -14.58 2.43 -4.31
N SER A 289 -15.14 2.64 -5.51
CA SER A 289 -16.49 2.21 -5.82
C SER A 289 -16.58 0.69 -5.97
N MET A 290 -17.19 0.06 -4.97
CA MET A 290 -17.62 -1.34 -4.99
C MET A 290 -18.41 -1.73 -6.24
N GLY A 291 -19.13 -0.79 -6.84
CA GLY A 291 -19.91 -1.02 -8.06
C GLY A 291 -19.03 -1.28 -9.28
N VAL A 292 -17.88 -0.61 -9.38
CA VAL A 292 -16.93 -0.79 -10.48
C VAL A 292 -16.30 -2.18 -10.41
N LEU A 293 -15.77 -2.57 -9.24
CA LEU A 293 -15.22 -3.91 -9.04
C LEU A 293 -16.25 -4.98 -9.41
N LYS A 294 -17.47 -4.88 -8.88
CA LYS A 294 -18.53 -5.85 -9.18
C LYS A 294 -18.84 -5.89 -10.69
N SER A 295 -18.93 -4.74 -11.34
CA SER A 295 -19.21 -4.65 -12.78
C SER A 295 -18.12 -5.35 -13.61
N ILE A 296 -16.86 -5.14 -13.29
CA ILE A 296 -15.73 -5.77 -13.99
C ILE A 296 -15.72 -7.29 -13.72
N LEU A 297 -15.81 -7.70 -12.45
CA LEU A 297 -15.78 -9.13 -12.09
C LEU A 297 -16.99 -9.92 -12.62
N MET A 298 -18.14 -9.28 -12.87
CA MET A 298 -19.27 -9.92 -13.55
C MET A 298 -18.96 -10.29 -15.02
N ARG A 299 -17.89 -9.75 -15.61
CA ARG A 299 -17.49 -9.98 -17.01
C ARG A 299 -16.36 -10.98 -17.14
N CYS A 300 -15.33 -10.85 -16.31
CA CYS A 300 -14.12 -11.67 -16.39
C CYS A 300 -13.89 -12.57 -15.17
N GLY A 301 -14.66 -12.43 -14.08
CA GLY A 301 -14.37 -13.14 -12.82
C GLY A 301 -14.25 -14.65 -12.97
N ASP A 302 -15.07 -15.27 -13.83
CA ASP A 302 -15.03 -16.71 -14.08
C ASP A 302 -13.74 -17.17 -14.80
N SER A 303 -13.08 -16.30 -15.57
CA SER A 303 -11.82 -16.61 -16.27
C SER A 303 -10.56 -16.17 -15.52
N LEU A 304 -10.70 -15.39 -14.44
CA LEU A 304 -9.55 -14.86 -13.70
C LEU A 304 -8.83 -15.94 -12.89
N SER A 305 -7.52 -16.01 -13.08
CA SER A 305 -6.56 -16.74 -12.24
C SER A 305 -5.83 -15.82 -11.26
N PHE A 306 -5.65 -14.54 -11.58
CA PHE A 306 -4.99 -13.53 -10.73
C PHE A 306 -5.88 -12.29 -10.57
N LEU A 307 -5.96 -11.77 -9.34
CA LEU A 307 -6.63 -10.52 -9.01
C LEU A 307 -5.85 -9.74 -7.94
N SER A 308 -5.51 -8.48 -8.19
CA SER A 308 -5.04 -7.55 -7.15
C SER A 308 -6.07 -6.47 -6.82
N LEU A 309 -6.26 -6.26 -5.51
CA LEU A 309 -7.11 -5.26 -4.89
C LEU A 309 -6.28 -4.22 -4.11
N ALA A 310 -4.95 -4.18 -4.27
CA ALA A 310 -4.07 -3.31 -3.49
C ALA A 310 -4.45 -1.81 -3.57
N ILE A 311 -5.06 -1.37 -4.68
CA ILE A 311 -5.61 -0.03 -4.85
C ILE A 311 -6.63 0.38 -3.77
N TYR A 312 -7.25 -0.59 -3.10
CA TYR A 312 -8.24 -0.37 -2.06
C TYR A 312 -7.64 -0.30 -0.64
N ALA A 313 -6.32 -0.37 -0.48
CA ALA A 313 -5.62 -0.41 0.81
C ALA A 313 -5.99 0.73 1.77
N HIS A 314 -6.22 1.93 1.23
CA HIS A 314 -6.61 3.11 2.02
C HIS A 314 -8.10 3.43 1.98
N SER A 315 -8.92 2.51 1.45
CA SER A 315 -10.35 2.75 1.35
C SER A 315 -10.97 2.89 2.75
N ARG A 316 -11.58 4.06 3.04
CA ARG A 316 -12.23 4.35 4.33
C ARG A 316 -13.51 3.52 4.57
N HIS A 317 -13.75 2.48 3.79
CA HIS A 317 -14.94 1.65 3.85
C HIS A 317 -14.93 0.75 5.08
N ARG A 318 -15.53 1.23 6.18
CA ARG A 318 -15.74 0.44 7.41
C ARG A 318 -16.54 -0.86 7.21
N ARG A 319 -17.24 -1.03 6.08
CA ARG A 319 -18.00 -2.24 5.68
C ARG A 319 -17.62 -2.72 4.28
N SER A 320 -16.34 -3.00 4.07
CA SER A 320 -15.86 -3.61 2.83
C SER A 320 -16.67 -4.87 2.47
N LYS A 321 -17.18 -4.97 1.24
CA LYS A 321 -17.70 -6.22 0.68
C LYS A 321 -16.86 -6.70 -0.51
N PHE A 322 -15.59 -6.30 -0.58
CA PHE A 322 -14.69 -6.69 -1.66
C PHE A 322 -14.51 -8.22 -1.70
N LEU A 323 -14.07 -8.84 -0.60
CA LEU A 323 -13.91 -10.30 -0.53
C LEU A 323 -15.21 -11.10 -0.77
N PRO A 324 -16.38 -10.69 -0.24
CA PRO A 324 -17.64 -11.32 -0.62
C PRO A 324 -17.95 -11.29 -2.14
N ILE A 325 -17.62 -10.20 -2.82
CA ILE A 325 -17.82 -10.08 -4.28
C ILE A 325 -16.84 -11.03 -4.98
N VAL A 326 -15.56 -11.01 -4.61
CA VAL A 326 -14.53 -11.89 -5.18
C VAL A 326 -14.91 -13.36 -5.00
N GLY A 327 -15.19 -13.80 -3.77
CA GLY A 327 -15.63 -15.17 -3.48
C GLY A 327 -16.99 -15.55 -4.06
N THR A 328 -17.70 -14.65 -4.74
CA THR A 328 -18.94 -15.00 -5.46
C THR A 328 -18.72 -15.03 -6.98
N LEU A 329 -17.79 -14.23 -7.50
CA LEU A 329 -17.63 -14.02 -8.94
C LEU A 329 -16.36 -14.65 -9.51
N CYS A 330 -15.40 -15.07 -8.67
CA CYS A 330 -14.08 -15.54 -9.11
C CYS A 330 -13.79 -16.99 -8.68
N PRO A 331 -14.52 -18.00 -9.19
CA PRO A 331 -14.36 -19.39 -8.76
C PRO A 331 -13.04 -20.04 -9.17
N ASN A 332 -12.39 -19.56 -10.23
CA ASN A 332 -11.16 -20.11 -10.79
C ASN A 332 -9.88 -19.36 -10.33
N LEU A 333 -10.00 -18.52 -9.30
CA LEU A 333 -8.91 -17.69 -8.82
C LEU A 333 -7.82 -18.54 -8.16
N HIS A 334 -6.57 -18.35 -8.61
CA HIS A 334 -5.38 -18.99 -8.07
C HIS A 334 -4.55 -18.05 -7.20
N GLU A 335 -4.55 -16.75 -7.51
CA GLU A 335 -3.80 -15.74 -6.77
C GLU A 335 -4.69 -14.53 -6.47
N LEU A 336 -4.71 -14.15 -5.19
CA LEU A 336 -5.41 -12.96 -4.71
C LEU A 336 -4.46 -12.11 -3.90
N ASP A 337 -4.24 -10.89 -4.36
CA ASP A 337 -3.65 -9.83 -3.57
C ASP A 337 -4.75 -8.91 -3.03
N ALA A 338 -4.95 -8.97 -1.71
CA ALA A 338 -5.89 -8.13 -0.99
C ALA A 338 -5.18 -7.19 -0.02
N THR A 339 -3.95 -6.77 -0.35
CA THR A 339 -3.15 -5.84 0.46
C THR A 339 -3.96 -4.62 0.90
N GLY A 340 -3.95 -4.36 2.21
CA GLY A 340 -4.65 -3.26 2.88
C GLY A 340 -6.18 -3.34 2.85
N VAL A 341 -6.77 -4.41 2.31
CA VAL A 341 -8.23 -4.55 2.29
C VAL A 341 -8.73 -4.82 3.71
N ARG A 342 -9.65 -3.98 4.19
CA ARG A 342 -10.33 -4.24 5.47
C ARG A 342 -11.12 -5.54 5.40
N LEU A 343 -10.76 -6.49 6.25
CA LEU A 343 -11.35 -7.83 6.31
C LEU A 343 -12.63 -7.82 7.14
N ASN A 344 -13.47 -8.83 6.91
CA ASN A 344 -14.57 -9.18 7.80
C ASN A 344 -14.84 -10.69 7.72
N LYS A 345 -15.44 -11.24 8.78
CA LYS A 345 -15.77 -12.66 8.92
C LYS A 345 -16.48 -13.23 7.68
N TYR A 346 -17.53 -12.55 7.21
CA TYR A 346 -18.33 -13.03 6.08
C TYR A 346 -17.53 -13.05 4.77
N GLY A 347 -16.63 -12.08 4.58
CA GLY A 347 -15.74 -12.00 3.45
C GLY A 347 -14.75 -13.14 3.38
N LEU A 348 -14.07 -13.45 4.48
CA LEU A 348 -13.13 -14.58 4.52
C LEU A 348 -13.86 -15.92 4.32
N GLN A 349 -15.03 -16.11 4.94
CA GLN A 349 -15.84 -17.31 4.73
C GLN A 349 -16.27 -17.47 3.27
N ARG A 350 -16.70 -16.38 2.62
CA ARG A 350 -17.11 -16.41 1.23
C ARG A 350 -15.94 -16.61 0.28
N LEU A 351 -14.78 -16.03 0.59
CA LEU A 351 -13.55 -16.24 -0.15
C LEU A 351 -13.17 -17.73 -0.14
N GLY A 352 -13.06 -18.36 1.03
CA GLY A 352 -12.63 -19.75 1.09
C GLY A 352 -13.65 -20.75 0.51
N SER A 353 -14.95 -20.47 0.60
CA SER A 353 -15.98 -21.32 -0.03
C SER A 353 -16.16 -21.10 -1.53
N GLY A 354 -15.79 -19.92 -2.04
CA GLY A 354 -15.96 -19.55 -3.44
C GLY A 354 -14.72 -19.70 -4.29
N CYS A 355 -13.54 -19.48 -3.72
CA CYS A 355 -12.24 -19.50 -4.38
C CYS A 355 -11.42 -20.69 -3.87
N SER A 356 -11.92 -21.91 -4.03
CA SER A 356 -11.27 -23.12 -3.49
C SER A 356 -9.96 -23.51 -4.18
N LYS A 357 -9.67 -22.91 -5.35
CA LYS A 357 -8.45 -23.17 -6.15
C LYS A 357 -7.30 -22.21 -5.82
N LEU A 358 -7.44 -21.42 -4.75
CA LEU A 358 -6.47 -20.40 -4.37
C LEU A 358 -5.17 -21.05 -3.89
N ARG A 359 -4.06 -20.70 -4.56
CA ARG A 359 -2.69 -21.13 -4.25
C ARG A 359 -1.88 -20.02 -3.61
N LYS A 360 -2.13 -18.76 -3.95
CA LYS A 360 -1.42 -17.60 -3.40
C LYS A 360 -2.38 -16.59 -2.82
N LEU A 361 -2.13 -16.19 -1.57
CA LEU A 361 -2.97 -15.24 -0.86
C LEU A 361 -2.10 -14.20 -0.16
N ASN A 362 -2.25 -12.94 -0.55
CA ASN A 362 -1.61 -11.82 0.11
C ASN A 362 -2.66 -11.00 0.88
N LEU A 363 -2.50 -10.96 2.20
CA LEU A 363 -3.31 -10.22 3.17
C LEU A 363 -2.46 -9.18 3.92
N ASN A 364 -1.41 -8.66 3.30
CA ASN A 364 -0.54 -7.66 3.94
C ASN A 364 -1.35 -6.44 4.36
N PHE A 365 -0.98 -5.81 5.47
CA PHE A 365 -1.63 -4.60 6.01
C PHE A 365 -3.15 -4.74 6.23
N CYS A 366 -3.68 -5.96 6.26
CA CYS A 366 -5.09 -6.20 6.48
C CYS A 366 -5.46 -6.06 7.96
N SER A 367 -6.68 -5.59 8.21
CA SER A 367 -7.20 -5.39 9.58
C SER A 367 -8.70 -5.66 9.65
N GLY A 368 -9.24 -5.69 10.88
CA GLY A 368 -10.69 -5.76 11.12
C GLY A 368 -11.25 -7.15 11.38
N VAL A 369 -10.40 -8.17 11.47
CA VAL A 369 -10.76 -9.53 11.91
C VAL A 369 -9.72 -10.06 12.89
N ASP A 370 -10.20 -10.85 13.84
CA ASP A 370 -9.41 -11.68 14.73
C ASP A 370 -8.80 -12.88 13.96
N GLU A 371 -7.60 -13.30 14.35
CA GLU A 371 -6.86 -14.43 13.80
C GLU A 371 -7.69 -15.74 13.77
N ARG A 372 -8.66 -15.94 14.66
CA ARG A 372 -9.59 -17.10 14.61
C ARG A 372 -10.36 -17.19 13.30
N PHE A 373 -10.62 -16.08 12.61
CA PHE A 373 -11.27 -16.09 11.30
C PHE A 373 -10.29 -16.43 10.18
N LEU A 374 -9.03 -16.04 10.31
CA LEU A 374 -7.95 -16.50 9.45
C LEU A 374 -7.76 -18.01 9.59
N GLU A 375 -7.76 -18.53 10.83
CA GLU A 375 -7.66 -19.96 11.10
C GLU A 375 -8.71 -20.76 10.33
N ASN A 376 -9.97 -20.31 10.36
CA ASN A 376 -11.06 -20.95 9.63
C ASN A 376 -10.87 -20.89 8.11
N LEU A 377 -10.31 -19.81 7.59
CA LEU A 377 -9.98 -19.69 6.16
C LEU A 377 -8.87 -20.67 5.76
N LEU A 378 -7.80 -20.78 6.54
CA LEU A 378 -6.69 -21.67 6.24
C LEU A 378 -7.11 -23.15 6.25
N ARG A 379 -8.08 -23.53 7.09
CA ARG A 379 -8.66 -24.88 7.08
C ARG A 379 -9.40 -25.25 5.79
N ILE A 380 -9.90 -24.27 5.03
CA ILE A 380 -10.71 -24.48 3.82
C ILE A 380 -9.96 -24.18 2.52
N LEU A 381 -8.66 -23.87 2.59
CA LEU A 381 -7.77 -23.65 1.45
C LEU A 381 -6.71 -24.77 1.39
N PRO A 382 -7.04 -25.95 0.85
CA PRO A 382 -6.15 -27.12 0.92
C PRO A 382 -4.93 -27.02 0.01
N ASP A 383 -5.03 -26.25 -1.08
CA ASP A 383 -3.98 -26.12 -2.11
C ASP A 383 -3.13 -24.85 -1.95
N LEU A 384 -3.18 -24.19 -0.78
CA LEU A 384 -2.44 -22.96 -0.57
C LEU A 384 -0.92 -23.23 -0.56
N GLU A 385 -0.18 -22.49 -1.37
CA GLU A 385 1.27 -22.59 -1.56
C GLU A 385 1.99 -21.36 -1.01
N SER A 386 1.40 -20.17 -1.11
CA SER A 386 2.00 -18.92 -0.64
C SER A 386 1.00 -18.12 0.19
N LEU A 387 1.43 -17.71 1.38
CA LEU A 387 0.68 -16.82 2.27
C LEU A 387 1.55 -15.66 2.74
N SER A 388 1.07 -14.45 2.50
CA SER A 388 1.70 -13.22 2.99
C SER A 388 0.79 -12.49 3.96
N LEU A 389 1.28 -12.28 5.18
CA LEU A 389 0.58 -11.66 6.31
C LEU A 389 1.35 -10.46 6.87
N ALA A 390 2.17 -9.80 6.04
CA ALA A 390 3.05 -8.73 6.49
C ALA A 390 2.28 -7.58 7.15
N GLN A 391 2.85 -7.03 8.22
CA GLN A 391 2.28 -5.95 9.02
C GLN A 391 0.89 -6.26 9.60
N TRP A 392 0.64 -7.53 9.96
CA TRP A 392 -0.58 -7.90 10.66
C TRP A 392 -0.38 -7.79 12.18
N GLY A 393 -0.72 -6.60 12.71
CA GLY A 393 -0.42 -6.25 14.11
C GLY A 393 -1.00 -7.21 15.17
N ASP A 394 -2.20 -7.77 14.97
CA ASP A 394 -2.85 -8.64 15.96
C ASP A 394 -2.53 -10.14 15.81
N LEU A 395 -1.63 -10.52 14.89
CA LEU A 395 -1.32 -11.92 14.60
C LEU A 395 -0.49 -12.54 15.73
N THR A 396 -1.06 -13.51 16.46
CA THR A 396 -0.34 -14.27 17.49
C THR A 396 0.41 -15.48 16.94
N GLY A 397 -0.02 -16.00 15.78
CA GLY A 397 0.57 -17.16 15.11
C GLY A 397 -0.25 -18.45 15.26
N GLN A 398 -1.28 -18.46 16.12
CA GLN A 398 -2.10 -19.64 16.35
C GLN A 398 -2.79 -20.16 15.06
N ALA A 399 -3.21 -19.28 14.16
CA ALA A 399 -3.83 -19.67 12.89
C ALA A 399 -2.84 -20.35 11.94
N LEU A 400 -1.54 -20.06 12.05
CA LEU A 400 -0.51 -20.68 11.20
C LEU A 400 -0.44 -22.20 11.40
N ASN A 401 -0.89 -22.70 12.57
CA ASN A 401 -1.07 -24.13 12.81
C ASN A 401 -2.17 -24.79 11.96
N LYS A 402 -2.89 -24.06 11.11
CA LYS A 402 -3.85 -24.60 10.13
C LYS A 402 -3.40 -24.44 8.68
N LEU A 403 -2.16 -24.01 8.46
CA LEU A 403 -1.56 -24.04 7.13
C LEU A 403 -1.51 -25.47 6.56
N PRO A 404 -1.72 -25.64 5.25
CA PRO A 404 -1.67 -26.95 4.61
C PRO A 404 -0.22 -27.46 4.49
N PRO A 405 0.12 -28.58 5.14
CA PRO A 405 1.52 -28.97 5.33
C PRO A 405 2.24 -29.37 4.03
N TYR A 406 1.53 -29.95 3.08
CA TYR A 406 2.15 -30.56 1.88
C TYR A 406 2.22 -29.62 0.67
N THR A 407 1.56 -28.47 0.72
CA THR A 407 1.49 -27.53 -0.41
C THR A 407 2.21 -26.21 -0.12
N MET A 408 2.29 -25.78 1.14
CA MET A 408 2.96 -24.53 1.51
C MET A 408 4.43 -24.52 1.11
N ARG A 409 4.80 -23.50 0.33
CA ARG A 409 6.15 -23.19 -0.15
C ARG A 409 6.66 -21.85 0.37
N GLU A 410 5.78 -20.88 0.57
CA GLU A 410 6.18 -19.52 0.94
C GLU A 410 5.32 -18.98 2.10
N LEU A 411 6.00 -18.46 3.11
CA LEU A 411 5.36 -17.81 4.26
C LEU A 411 6.04 -16.48 4.57
N ASN A 412 5.29 -15.39 4.44
CA ASN A 412 5.77 -14.04 4.74
C ASN A 412 5.06 -13.47 5.98
N LEU A 413 5.85 -13.24 7.04
CA LEU A 413 5.42 -12.71 8.33
C LEU A 413 6.15 -11.41 8.69
N ASN A 414 6.59 -10.64 7.69
CA ASN A 414 7.31 -9.38 7.88
C ASN A 414 6.54 -8.45 8.84
N ASN A 415 7.21 -7.99 9.89
CA ASN A 415 6.73 -7.02 10.87
C ASN A 415 5.39 -7.44 11.52
N CYS A 416 5.29 -8.73 11.88
CA CYS A 416 4.23 -9.26 12.75
C CYS A 416 4.66 -9.15 14.22
N SER A 417 4.51 -7.96 14.81
CA SER A 417 5.05 -7.62 16.15
C SER A 417 4.53 -8.48 17.30
N ASN A 418 3.28 -8.95 17.25
CA ASN A 418 2.63 -9.77 18.29
C ASN A 418 2.79 -11.29 18.09
N LEU A 419 3.60 -11.71 17.11
CA LEU A 419 3.82 -13.12 16.81
C LEU A 419 4.46 -13.82 18.02
N ARG A 420 3.86 -14.92 18.47
CA ARG A 420 4.38 -15.74 19.56
C ARG A 420 5.38 -16.75 18.98
N PRO A 421 6.65 -16.75 19.41
CA PRO A 421 7.68 -17.61 18.82
C PRO A 421 7.35 -19.11 18.87
N ASN A 422 6.71 -19.59 19.94
CA ASN A 422 6.30 -21.00 20.08
C ASN A 422 5.20 -21.40 19.09
N GLU A 423 4.28 -20.49 18.76
CA GLU A 423 3.24 -20.75 17.76
C GLU A 423 3.85 -20.80 16.35
N LEU A 424 4.77 -19.88 16.04
CA LEU A 424 5.53 -19.92 14.79
C LEU A 424 6.31 -21.23 14.66
N LEU A 425 7.07 -21.61 15.69
CA LEU A 425 7.86 -22.85 15.71
C LEU A 425 6.97 -24.09 15.48
N SER A 426 5.81 -24.14 16.14
CA SER A 426 4.85 -25.23 15.98
C SER A 426 4.27 -25.29 14.57
N ALA A 427 4.03 -24.13 13.96
CA ALA A 427 3.53 -24.05 12.59
C ALA A 427 4.59 -24.53 11.58
N VAL A 428 5.81 -23.98 11.61
CA VAL A 428 6.88 -24.26 10.63
C VAL A 428 7.38 -25.72 10.70
N LYS A 429 7.39 -26.33 11.89
CA LYS A 429 7.74 -27.76 12.08
C LYS A 429 6.89 -28.72 11.24
N ARG A 430 5.70 -28.29 10.81
CA ARG A 430 4.77 -29.10 10.01
C ARG A 430 4.86 -28.83 8.51
N LEU A 431 5.75 -27.93 8.07
CA LEU A 431 5.83 -27.49 6.66
C LEU A 431 7.11 -28.06 6.00
N PRO A 432 7.15 -29.36 5.65
CA PRO A 432 8.36 -30.01 5.12
C PRO A 432 8.79 -29.50 3.74
N TYR A 433 7.93 -28.76 3.04
CA TYR A 433 8.20 -28.22 1.71
C TYR A 433 8.34 -26.70 1.69
N LEU A 434 8.44 -26.05 2.86
CA LEU A 434 8.63 -24.60 2.94
C LEU A 434 9.97 -24.20 2.32
N GLU A 435 9.92 -23.43 1.23
CA GLU A 435 11.08 -22.97 0.46
C GLU A 435 11.45 -21.52 0.77
N SER A 436 10.49 -20.69 1.16
CA SER A 436 10.70 -19.26 1.44
C SER A 436 10.07 -18.85 2.77
N LEU A 437 10.85 -18.18 3.62
CA LEU A 437 10.42 -17.68 4.92
C LEU A 437 10.92 -16.25 5.15
N THR A 438 9.99 -15.34 5.43
CA THR A 438 10.30 -13.94 5.78
C THR A 438 9.91 -13.66 7.23
N LEU A 439 10.90 -13.25 8.03
CA LEU A 439 10.77 -12.92 9.46
C LEU A 439 11.29 -11.51 9.80
N THR A 440 11.47 -10.65 8.80
CA THR A 440 11.90 -9.25 8.94
C THR A 440 11.16 -8.55 10.08
N SER A 441 11.89 -7.90 11.00
CA SER A 441 11.33 -7.16 12.15
C SER A 441 10.37 -7.95 13.05
N CYS A 442 10.49 -9.29 13.14
CA CYS A 442 9.80 -10.09 14.14
C CYS A 442 10.48 -9.97 15.52
N ILE A 443 10.26 -8.85 16.19
CA ILE A 443 10.99 -8.43 17.41
C ILE A 443 10.86 -9.38 18.61
N SER A 444 9.90 -10.29 18.61
CA SER A 444 9.64 -11.23 19.71
C SER A 444 10.56 -12.46 19.71
N LEU A 445 11.23 -12.75 18.60
CA LEU A 445 12.08 -13.92 18.42
C LEU A 445 13.34 -13.84 19.31
N SER A 446 13.70 -14.96 19.93
CA SER A 446 14.96 -15.10 20.67
C SER A 446 15.90 -16.10 19.99
N ASN A 447 17.18 -16.12 20.39
CA ASN A 447 18.22 -17.00 19.80
C ASN A 447 17.80 -18.47 19.76
N GLN A 448 17.21 -18.97 20.85
CA GLN A 448 16.76 -20.36 20.96
C GLN A 448 15.65 -20.68 19.96
N HIS A 449 14.72 -19.75 19.74
CA HIS A 449 13.64 -19.92 18.77
C HIS A 449 14.17 -19.90 17.35
N VAL A 450 15.05 -18.96 17.00
CA VAL A 450 15.65 -18.87 15.66
C VAL A 450 16.41 -20.15 15.32
N LYS A 451 17.24 -20.63 16.24
CA LYS A 451 17.95 -21.91 16.09
C LYS A 451 16.99 -23.08 15.89
N ALA A 452 15.98 -23.21 16.74
CA ALA A 452 14.99 -24.29 16.65
C ALA A 452 14.14 -24.23 15.36
N ILE A 453 13.85 -23.03 14.85
CA ILE A 453 13.18 -22.83 13.56
C ILE A 453 14.08 -23.39 12.44
N PHE A 454 15.35 -22.98 12.37
CA PHE A 454 16.26 -23.42 11.31
C PHE A 454 16.56 -24.92 11.35
N GLU A 455 16.67 -25.50 12.55
CA GLU A 455 16.72 -26.97 12.74
C GLU A 455 15.50 -27.69 12.15
N SER A 456 14.33 -27.03 12.13
CA SER A 456 13.08 -27.61 11.67
C SER A 456 12.82 -27.42 10.17
N VAL A 457 13.53 -26.49 9.49
CA VAL A 457 13.31 -26.18 8.05
C VAL A 457 14.62 -26.15 7.23
N PRO A 458 15.45 -27.21 7.23
CA PRO A 458 16.72 -27.24 6.49
C PRO A 458 16.56 -27.19 4.95
N GLN A 459 15.35 -27.44 4.45
CA GLN A 459 15.01 -27.39 3.02
C GLN A 459 14.86 -25.95 2.47
N LEU A 460 14.93 -24.93 3.33
CA LEU A 460 14.68 -23.55 2.96
C LEU A 460 15.65 -23.07 1.87
N ARG A 461 15.13 -22.38 0.86
CA ARG A 461 15.87 -21.81 -0.28
C ARG A 461 15.98 -20.30 -0.20
N SER A 462 15.03 -19.63 0.45
CA SER A 462 15.04 -18.18 0.64
C SER A 462 14.72 -17.82 2.09
N LEU A 463 15.57 -17.01 2.70
CA LEU A 463 15.40 -16.47 4.04
C LEU A 463 15.52 -14.95 4.00
N ASN A 464 14.56 -14.27 4.60
CA ASN A 464 14.66 -12.84 4.87
C ASN A 464 14.55 -12.56 6.37
N MET A 465 15.65 -12.09 6.93
CA MET A 465 15.79 -11.59 8.30
C MET A 465 16.48 -10.22 8.30
N ALA A 466 16.03 -9.35 7.40
CA ALA A 466 16.43 -7.95 7.39
C ALA A 466 15.94 -7.22 8.66
N GLN A 467 16.54 -6.05 8.90
CA GLN A 467 16.22 -5.09 9.95
C GLN A 467 16.61 -5.56 11.36
N TYR A 468 16.25 -4.73 12.33
CA TYR A 468 16.58 -4.87 13.74
C TYR A 468 15.82 -6.00 14.46
N PHE A 469 16.55 -6.74 15.31
CA PHE A 469 16.02 -7.78 16.19
C PHE A 469 16.50 -7.59 17.64
N PRO A 470 15.72 -6.95 18.52
CA PRO A 470 16.18 -6.52 19.86
C PRO A 470 16.57 -7.67 20.79
N ARG A 471 15.99 -8.85 20.58
CA ARG A 471 16.17 -10.02 21.47
C ARG A 471 17.18 -11.03 20.93
N LEU A 472 17.76 -10.77 19.77
CA LEU A 472 18.74 -11.65 19.16
C LEU A 472 20.17 -11.22 19.51
N LYS A 473 21.08 -12.19 19.58
CA LYS A 473 22.53 -11.97 19.70
C LYS A 473 23.25 -12.38 18.41
N TYR A 474 24.51 -11.98 18.25
CA TYR A 474 25.36 -12.35 17.10
C TYR A 474 25.35 -13.86 16.76
N SER A 475 25.40 -14.73 17.78
CA SER A 475 25.35 -16.20 17.61
C SER A 475 24.05 -16.75 17.02
N SER A 476 23.00 -15.94 16.91
CA SER A 476 21.74 -16.36 16.27
C SER A 476 21.91 -16.49 14.76
N LEU A 477 22.67 -15.58 14.13
CA LEU A 477 22.90 -15.61 12.69
C LEU A 477 23.86 -16.73 12.28
N GLU A 478 24.74 -17.17 13.17
CA GLU A 478 25.57 -18.37 12.95
C GLU A 478 24.71 -19.61 12.71
N SER A 479 23.51 -19.69 13.30
CA SER A 479 22.58 -20.80 13.06
C SER A 479 22.04 -20.85 11.62
N ILE A 480 22.17 -19.78 10.83
CA ILE A 480 21.81 -19.77 9.39
C ILE A 480 22.65 -20.79 8.62
N GLY A 481 23.88 -21.08 9.07
CA GLY A 481 24.75 -22.10 8.46
C GLY A 481 24.13 -23.51 8.45
N MET A 482 23.05 -23.75 9.20
CA MET A 482 22.31 -25.02 9.17
C MET A 482 21.42 -25.18 7.92
N LEU A 483 21.16 -24.09 7.19
CA LEU A 483 20.28 -24.04 6.03
C LEU A 483 21.07 -24.33 4.74
N CYS A 484 21.52 -25.57 4.57
CA CYS A 484 22.43 -25.95 3.49
C CYS A 484 21.88 -25.79 2.06
N ASN A 485 20.55 -25.67 1.90
CA ASN A 485 19.88 -25.48 0.60
C ASN A 485 19.61 -24.01 0.25
N LEU A 486 20.09 -23.08 1.09
CA LEU A 486 19.78 -21.66 0.95
C LEU A 486 20.43 -21.08 -0.31
N ARG A 487 19.61 -20.45 -1.15
CA ARG A 487 20.01 -19.77 -2.39
C ARG A 487 19.89 -18.25 -2.30
N SER A 488 18.99 -17.75 -1.46
CA SER A 488 18.79 -16.31 -1.28
C SER A 488 18.73 -15.97 0.20
N LEU A 489 19.59 -15.05 0.63
CA LEU A 489 19.65 -14.56 2.00
C LEU A 489 19.59 -13.04 2.02
N ASN A 490 18.58 -12.49 2.70
CA ASN A 490 18.48 -11.07 2.97
C ASN A 490 18.65 -10.76 4.46
N LEU A 491 19.70 -10.01 4.78
CA LEU A 491 20.08 -9.51 6.10
C LEU A 491 20.25 -7.97 6.08
N GLU A 492 19.66 -7.28 5.10
CA GLU A 492 19.71 -5.82 5.01
C GLU A 492 19.39 -5.15 6.36
N LEU A 493 20.21 -4.19 6.79
CA LEU A 493 20.05 -3.44 8.04
C LEU A 493 19.96 -4.36 9.28
N ASN A 494 20.61 -5.52 9.22
CA ASN A 494 20.74 -6.41 10.37
C ASN A 494 22.08 -6.17 11.07
N ASP A 495 22.01 -5.47 12.20
CA ASP A 495 23.17 -5.05 13.00
C ASP A 495 23.85 -6.19 13.77
N LEU A 496 23.32 -7.42 13.68
CA LEU A 496 23.86 -8.61 14.32
C LEU A 496 24.81 -9.40 13.41
N LEU A 497 25.02 -8.96 12.17
CA LEU A 497 25.93 -9.62 11.26
C LEU A 497 27.37 -9.23 11.54
N THR A 498 28.21 -10.23 11.79
CA THR A 498 29.64 -10.10 12.06
C THR A 498 30.45 -10.91 11.04
N ASP A 499 31.76 -10.71 11.00
CA ASP A 499 32.67 -11.54 10.19
C ASP A 499 32.55 -13.05 10.52
N SER A 500 32.39 -13.42 11.81
CA SER A 500 32.18 -14.82 12.24
C SER A 500 30.86 -15.38 11.70
N GLY A 501 29.80 -14.54 11.72
CA GLY A 501 28.51 -14.89 11.15
C GLY A 501 28.59 -15.14 9.65
N LEU A 502 29.27 -14.26 8.90
CA LEU A 502 29.53 -14.45 7.47
C LEU A 502 30.34 -15.72 7.19
N GLU A 503 31.39 -15.99 7.97
CA GLU A 503 32.20 -17.19 7.83
C GLU A 503 31.35 -18.46 7.99
N THR A 504 30.49 -18.50 9.01
CA THR A 504 29.58 -19.62 9.26
C THR A 504 28.54 -19.79 8.15
N ILE A 505 27.98 -18.68 7.64
CA ILE A 505 27.03 -18.70 6.51
C ILE A 505 27.73 -19.26 5.27
N VAL A 506 28.94 -18.80 4.97
CA VAL A 506 29.74 -19.28 3.83
C VAL A 506 30.10 -20.75 3.97
N GLU A 507 30.30 -21.25 5.18
CA GLU A 507 30.61 -22.67 5.45
C GLU A 507 29.40 -23.58 5.28
N GLY A 508 28.22 -23.13 5.70
CA GLY A 508 26.98 -23.92 5.62
C GLY A 508 26.22 -23.81 4.30
N CYS A 509 26.14 -22.60 3.73
CA CYS A 509 25.26 -22.27 2.60
C CYS A 509 26.05 -22.18 1.28
N LYS A 510 26.57 -23.32 0.79
CA LYS A 510 27.44 -23.35 -0.40
C LYS A 510 26.73 -23.01 -1.71
N ASP A 511 25.42 -23.23 -1.78
CA ASP A 511 24.59 -22.97 -2.95
C ASP A 511 24.01 -21.54 -2.95
N LEU A 512 24.52 -20.63 -2.12
CA LEU A 512 24.02 -19.27 -2.02
C LEU A 512 24.27 -18.50 -3.34
N GLU A 513 23.18 -18.02 -3.95
CA GLU A 513 23.18 -17.29 -5.22
C GLU A 513 22.99 -15.77 -5.01
N CYS A 514 22.18 -15.38 -4.02
CA CYS A 514 21.88 -13.98 -3.72
C CYS A 514 22.13 -13.68 -2.24
N LEU A 515 22.95 -12.67 -1.95
CA LEU A 515 23.23 -12.20 -0.60
C LEU A 515 23.03 -10.68 -0.52
N ASN A 516 22.15 -10.24 0.38
CA ASN A 516 21.99 -8.83 0.73
C ASN A 516 22.39 -8.59 2.19
N ILE A 517 23.46 -7.82 2.38
CA ILE A 517 24.03 -7.38 3.66
C ILE A 517 24.13 -5.85 3.72
N THR A 518 23.30 -5.17 2.92
CA THR A 518 23.29 -3.71 2.83
C THR A 518 23.00 -3.10 4.21
N GLY A 519 23.84 -2.16 4.64
CA GLY A 519 23.65 -1.45 5.90
C GLY A 519 23.77 -2.31 7.16
N CYS A 520 24.36 -3.51 7.09
CA CYS A 520 24.73 -4.28 8.28
C CYS A 520 25.83 -3.54 9.05
N ARG A 521 25.44 -2.76 10.06
CA ARG A 521 26.35 -1.98 10.90
C ARG A 521 26.28 -2.50 12.31
N ALA A 522 27.42 -2.87 12.89
CA ALA A 522 27.41 -3.19 14.31
C ALA A 522 27.49 -1.90 15.13
N TYR A 523 26.78 -1.88 16.26
CA TYR A 523 26.93 -0.84 17.28
C TYR A 523 28.34 -0.84 17.89
N ALA A 524 28.97 -2.02 17.93
CA ALA A 524 30.31 -2.22 18.46
C ALA A 524 31.29 -2.46 17.30
N PRO A 525 32.37 -1.68 17.17
CA PRO A 525 33.32 -1.80 16.06
C PRO A 525 33.99 -3.19 15.99
N GLU A 526 34.15 -3.89 17.11
CA GLU A 526 34.68 -5.27 17.15
C GLU A 526 33.74 -6.33 16.57
N HIS A 527 32.49 -5.97 16.27
CA HIS A 527 31.45 -6.88 15.79
C HIS A 527 30.86 -6.48 14.44
N CYS A 528 31.53 -5.63 13.66
CA CYS A 528 31.06 -5.26 12.32
C CYS A 528 31.47 -6.27 11.25
N VAL A 529 30.85 -6.13 10.07
CA VAL A 529 31.35 -6.76 8.84
C VAL A 529 32.51 -5.94 8.31
N THR A 530 33.67 -6.57 8.22
CA THR A 530 34.89 -5.94 7.71
C THR A 530 35.32 -6.55 6.37
N THR A 531 36.41 -6.00 5.83
CA THR A 531 37.18 -6.58 4.72
C THR A 531 37.47 -8.09 4.94
N LYS A 532 37.69 -8.55 6.18
CA LYS A 532 37.94 -9.97 6.47
C LYS A 532 36.72 -10.84 6.15
N GLY A 533 35.53 -10.46 6.61
CA GLY A 533 34.28 -11.18 6.33
C GLY A 533 33.96 -11.22 4.84
N ILE A 534 34.09 -10.09 4.13
CA ILE A 534 33.82 -10.03 2.69
C ILE A 534 34.77 -10.93 1.88
N LYS A 535 36.06 -11.01 2.26
CA LYS A 535 37.02 -11.92 1.61
C LYS A 535 36.56 -13.39 1.67
N THR A 536 35.84 -13.79 2.72
CA THR A 536 35.32 -15.17 2.83
C THR A 536 34.27 -15.50 1.77
N LEU A 537 33.52 -14.50 1.27
CA LEU A 537 32.48 -14.68 0.25
C LEU A 537 33.05 -15.22 -1.07
N ALA A 538 34.35 -15.05 -1.33
CA ALA A 538 35.03 -15.65 -2.48
C ALA A 538 34.95 -17.20 -2.49
N ARG A 539 34.59 -17.85 -1.37
CA ARG A 539 34.37 -19.31 -1.31
C ARG A 539 32.99 -19.73 -1.84
N LEU A 540 32.08 -18.79 -2.14
CA LEU A 540 30.75 -19.05 -2.68
C LEU A 540 30.78 -19.01 -4.21
N SER A 541 31.06 -20.15 -4.84
CA SER A 541 31.16 -20.26 -6.30
C SER A 541 29.84 -20.01 -7.04
N CYS A 542 28.70 -20.13 -6.35
CA CYS A 542 27.38 -19.90 -6.92
C CYS A 542 26.88 -18.46 -6.74
N LEU A 543 27.62 -17.57 -6.06
CA LEU A 543 27.15 -16.23 -5.74
C LEU A 543 27.06 -15.36 -7.01
N ARG A 544 25.82 -15.01 -7.39
CA ARG A 544 25.45 -14.22 -8.57
C ARG A 544 25.07 -12.78 -8.23
N GLU A 545 24.44 -12.55 -7.10
CA GLU A 545 23.99 -11.23 -6.67
C GLU A 545 24.51 -10.91 -5.27
N LEU A 546 25.28 -9.84 -5.15
CA LEU A 546 25.77 -9.33 -3.87
C LEU A 546 25.37 -7.87 -3.70
N LYS A 547 24.64 -7.58 -2.63
CA LYS A 547 24.33 -6.22 -2.18
C LYS A 547 25.01 -5.98 -0.85
N MET A 548 25.94 -5.04 -0.84
CA MET A 548 26.79 -4.72 0.31
C MET A 548 26.99 -3.20 0.43
N SER A 549 25.93 -2.46 0.12
CA SER A 549 25.93 -1.00 0.22
C SER A 549 26.03 -0.56 1.68
N TYR A 550 26.56 0.63 1.92
CA TYR A 550 26.55 1.31 3.21
C TYR A 550 27.37 0.63 4.33
N LEU A 551 28.39 -0.15 3.96
CA LEU A 551 29.35 -0.74 4.89
C LEU A 551 30.55 0.19 5.10
N ALA A 552 30.97 0.37 6.36
CA ALA A 552 32.05 1.30 6.74
C ALA A 552 33.45 0.72 6.51
N ASP A 553 33.69 -0.51 6.98
CA ASP A 553 35.02 -1.09 7.16
C ASP A 553 35.45 -2.06 6.04
N ILE A 554 35.12 -1.69 4.79
CA ILE A 554 35.44 -2.47 3.59
C ILE A 554 36.38 -1.71 2.66
N ASN A 555 37.39 -2.38 2.10
CA ASN A 555 38.34 -1.78 1.16
C ASN A 555 38.42 -2.56 -0.16
N ASP A 556 39.20 -2.03 -1.11
CA ASP A 556 39.36 -2.65 -2.44
C ASP A 556 39.96 -4.07 -2.39
N GLU A 557 40.75 -4.43 -1.36
CA GLU A 557 41.29 -5.80 -1.25
C GLU A 557 40.19 -6.85 -1.11
N ALA A 558 39.09 -6.52 -0.43
CA ALA A 558 37.94 -7.42 -0.31
C ALA A 558 37.38 -7.78 -1.69
N LEU A 559 37.16 -6.77 -2.53
CA LEU A 559 36.63 -6.94 -3.88
C LEU A 559 37.63 -7.62 -4.82
N ILE A 560 38.93 -7.36 -4.66
CA ILE A 560 39.98 -8.04 -5.44
C ILE A 560 39.96 -9.55 -5.18
N VAL A 561 39.85 -9.97 -3.91
CA VAL A 561 39.75 -11.39 -3.55
C VAL A 561 38.43 -11.98 -4.03
N LEU A 562 37.32 -11.26 -3.84
CA LEU A 562 36.00 -11.68 -4.31
C LEU A 562 36.00 -11.97 -5.82
N ALA A 563 36.59 -11.10 -6.63
CA ALA A 563 36.65 -11.23 -8.09
C ALA A 563 37.36 -12.50 -8.59
N GLN A 564 38.23 -13.13 -7.79
CA GLN A 564 39.03 -14.28 -8.24
C GLN A 564 38.22 -15.57 -8.41
N ASN A 565 37.14 -15.74 -7.64
CA ASN A 565 36.34 -16.96 -7.61
C ASN A 565 34.84 -16.71 -7.79
N SER A 566 34.50 -15.53 -8.28
CA SER A 566 33.13 -15.06 -8.34
C SER A 566 32.50 -15.22 -9.72
N ALA A 567 31.27 -15.74 -9.72
CA ALA A 567 30.36 -15.75 -10.87
C ALA A 567 29.34 -14.60 -10.78
N LEU A 568 29.73 -13.44 -10.23
CA LEU A 568 28.82 -12.32 -9.99
C LEU A 568 28.21 -11.80 -11.30
N HIS A 569 26.89 -11.68 -11.28
CA HIS A 569 26.06 -11.03 -12.29
C HIS A 569 25.67 -9.63 -11.82
N LYS A 570 25.49 -9.40 -10.51
CA LYS A 570 25.10 -8.10 -9.98
C LYS A 570 25.86 -7.77 -8.70
N LEU A 571 26.43 -6.57 -8.66
CA LEU A 571 27.10 -6.01 -7.49
C LEU A 571 26.52 -4.63 -7.18
N GLU A 572 25.96 -4.46 -5.99
CA GLU A 572 25.51 -3.17 -5.45
C GLU A 572 26.35 -2.77 -4.22
N CYS A 573 27.21 -1.76 -4.39
CA CYS A 573 28.12 -1.24 -3.37
C CYS A 573 27.96 0.29 -3.27
N ARG A 574 26.78 0.77 -2.86
CA ARG A 574 26.51 2.20 -2.75
C ARG A 574 27.04 2.78 -1.45
N GLY A 575 27.52 4.02 -1.48
CA GLY A 575 27.83 4.78 -0.26
C GLY A 575 28.84 4.08 0.68
N CYS A 576 29.84 3.42 0.11
CA CYS A 576 30.91 2.73 0.84
C CYS A 576 32.18 3.59 0.79
N PRO A 577 32.47 4.41 1.82
CA PRO A 577 33.43 5.52 1.75
C PRO A 577 34.88 5.05 1.54
N SER A 578 35.21 3.86 2.01
CA SER A 578 36.56 3.29 1.97
C SER A 578 36.93 2.65 0.62
N LEU A 579 36.00 2.54 -0.34
CA LEU A 579 36.24 1.96 -1.67
C LEU A 579 36.74 3.02 -2.66
N LYS A 580 37.94 2.83 -3.21
CA LYS A 580 38.61 3.81 -4.09
C LYS A 580 38.53 3.47 -5.57
N GLY A 581 38.25 2.21 -5.93
CA GLY A 581 37.98 1.84 -7.32
C GLY A 581 38.69 0.58 -7.80
N ASP A 582 39.89 0.27 -7.28
CA ASP A 582 40.75 -0.82 -7.76
C ASP A 582 40.05 -2.19 -7.68
N GLY A 583 39.24 -2.38 -6.64
CA GLY A 583 38.40 -3.56 -6.47
C GLY A 583 37.35 -3.70 -7.56
N PHE A 584 36.68 -2.61 -7.91
CA PHE A 584 35.71 -2.58 -9.00
C PHE A 584 36.35 -2.83 -10.36
N LEU A 585 37.55 -2.29 -10.61
CA LEU A 585 38.30 -2.58 -11.85
C LEU A 585 38.52 -4.08 -12.00
N ARG A 586 38.89 -4.76 -10.90
CA ARG A 586 39.13 -6.19 -10.89
C ARG A 586 37.85 -7.00 -11.11
N ILE A 587 36.76 -6.66 -10.44
CA ILE A 587 35.43 -7.28 -10.62
C ILE A 587 34.98 -7.17 -12.09
N ILE A 588 34.98 -5.97 -12.66
CA ILE A 588 34.55 -5.73 -14.05
C ILE A 588 35.39 -6.52 -15.06
N SER A 589 36.69 -6.68 -14.78
CA SER A 589 37.61 -7.39 -15.68
C SER A 589 37.51 -8.90 -15.59
N LEU A 590 37.24 -9.46 -14.40
CA LEU A 590 37.26 -10.92 -14.17
C LEU A 590 35.86 -11.57 -14.16
N CYS A 591 34.79 -10.79 -14.02
CA CYS A 591 33.41 -11.30 -14.05
C CYS A 591 32.78 -11.01 -15.43
N PRO A 592 32.87 -11.93 -16.41
CA PRO A 592 32.36 -11.70 -17.76
C PRO A 592 30.82 -11.63 -17.80
N ASP A 593 30.14 -12.31 -16.88
CA ASP A 593 28.68 -12.34 -16.80
C ASP A 593 28.09 -11.19 -15.96
N LEU A 594 28.90 -10.20 -15.56
CA LEU A 594 28.43 -9.06 -14.78
C LEU A 594 27.49 -8.17 -15.62
N GLU A 595 26.23 -8.11 -15.19
CA GLU A 595 25.11 -7.37 -15.77
C GLU A 595 24.91 -6.01 -15.09
N LEU A 596 25.16 -5.92 -13.79
CA LEU A 596 24.99 -4.70 -13.00
C LEU A 596 26.19 -4.47 -12.09
N CYS A 597 26.77 -3.27 -12.17
CA CYS A 597 27.71 -2.77 -11.18
C CYS A 597 27.25 -1.38 -10.74
N ASP A 598 26.82 -1.27 -9.48
CA ASP A 598 26.35 -0.03 -8.90
C ASP A 598 27.31 0.43 -7.81
N VAL A 599 28.00 1.54 -8.10
CA VAL A 599 28.99 2.16 -7.21
C VAL A 599 28.55 3.55 -6.75
N SER A 600 27.23 3.81 -6.79
CA SER A 600 26.68 5.13 -6.51
C SER A 600 27.11 5.66 -5.14
N GLY A 601 27.49 6.93 -5.03
CA GLY A 601 27.91 7.53 -3.76
C GLY A 601 29.24 7.01 -3.19
N CYS A 602 30.06 6.31 -3.99
CA CYS A 602 31.45 6.00 -3.62
C CYS A 602 32.36 7.14 -4.10
N ASP A 603 32.54 8.17 -3.27
CA ASP A 603 33.14 9.46 -3.63
C ASP A 603 34.53 9.37 -4.25
N HIS A 604 35.33 8.36 -3.87
CA HIS A 604 36.70 8.20 -4.31
C HIS A 604 36.86 7.41 -5.62
N VAL A 605 35.77 6.87 -6.17
CA VAL A 605 35.78 6.15 -7.45
C VAL A 605 35.99 7.13 -8.61
N LYS A 606 36.97 6.81 -9.48
CA LYS A 606 37.39 7.65 -10.61
C LYS A 606 36.96 7.06 -11.95
N ILE A 607 37.12 7.85 -13.02
CA ILE A 607 36.79 7.48 -14.42
C ILE A 607 37.49 6.20 -14.93
N SER A 608 38.54 5.73 -14.24
CA SER A 608 39.19 4.44 -14.53
C SER A 608 38.19 3.28 -14.60
N ILE A 609 37.14 3.28 -13.78
CA ILE A 609 36.09 2.25 -13.79
C ILE A 609 35.37 2.17 -15.14
N VAL A 610 35.06 3.32 -15.74
CA VAL A 610 34.39 3.41 -17.05
C VAL A 610 35.33 2.94 -18.16
N LYS A 611 36.60 3.35 -18.12
CA LYS A 611 37.61 2.92 -19.12
C LYS A 611 37.85 1.40 -19.07
N THR A 612 37.89 0.83 -17.86
CA THR A 612 37.98 -0.63 -17.68
C THR A 612 36.72 -1.33 -18.16
N ALA A 613 35.52 -0.79 -17.91
CA ALA A 613 34.27 -1.35 -18.40
C ALA A 613 34.19 -1.37 -19.93
N ILE A 614 34.59 -0.28 -20.61
CA ILE A 614 34.68 -0.23 -22.08
C ILE A 614 35.58 -1.37 -22.60
N THR A 615 36.75 -1.54 -21.99
CA THR A 615 37.73 -2.56 -22.39
C THR A 615 37.21 -3.97 -22.12
N ALA A 616 36.68 -4.22 -20.93
CA ALA A 616 36.15 -5.52 -20.54
C ALA A 616 34.97 -5.94 -21.41
N VAL A 617 33.99 -5.06 -21.67
CA VAL A 617 32.83 -5.38 -22.50
C VAL A 617 33.22 -5.62 -23.96
N LYS A 618 34.25 -4.96 -24.49
CA LYS A 618 34.80 -5.27 -25.83
C LYS A 618 35.45 -6.65 -25.91
N LEU A 619 35.97 -7.16 -24.79
CA LEU A 619 36.62 -8.48 -24.71
C LEU A 619 35.63 -9.61 -24.41
N ARG A 620 34.44 -9.30 -23.92
CA ARG A 620 33.38 -10.27 -23.67
C ARG A 620 32.97 -10.97 -24.96
N ASN A 621 32.94 -12.30 -24.91
CA ASN A 621 32.38 -13.15 -25.96
C ASN A 621 30.94 -13.58 -25.66
N ASN A 622 30.42 -13.20 -24.50
CA ASN A 622 29.02 -13.33 -24.12
C ASN A 622 28.26 -12.05 -24.51
N ASN A 623 27.00 -12.17 -24.92
CA ASN A 623 26.17 -11.00 -25.25
C ASN A 623 25.62 -10.32 -23.97
N THR A 624 26.40 -10.32 -22.89
CA THR A 624 25.97 -9.85 -21.58
C THR A 624 26.07 -8.33 -21.52
N PHE A 625 24.93 -7.69 -21.34
CA PHE A 625 24.81 -6.24 -21.21
C PHE A 625 25.25 -5.79 -19.81
N LEU A 626 26.21 -4.85 -19.73
CA LEU A 626 26.64 -4.26 -18.46
C LEU A 626 25.98 -2.89 -18.26
N ARG A 627 25.20 -2.76 -17.18
CA ARG A 627 24.75 -1.48 -16.64
C ARG A 627 25.68 -1.05 -15.49
N LEU A 628 26.30 0.10 -15.65
CA LEU A 628 27.25 0.68 -14.71
C LEU A 628 26.69 2.00 -14.15
N LEU A 629 26.42 2.05 -12.85
CA LEU A 629 25.86 3.22 -12.17
C LEU A 629 26.95 3.91 -11.36
N VAL A 630 27.24 5.17 -11.70
CA VAL A 630 28.41 5.93 -11.21
C VAL A 630 28.06 7.31 -10.66
N GLY A 631 26.78 7.61 -10.41
CA GLY A 631 26.41 8.89 -9.80
C GLY A 631 26.91 9.03 -8.37
N GLY A 632 27.19 10.26 -7.92
CA GLY A 632 27.75 10.49 -6.59
C GLY A 632 29.20 9.99 -6.42
N THR A 633 29.91 9.71 -7.51
CA THR A 633 31.34 9.40 -7.49
C THR A 633 32.18 10.62 -7.90
N GLY A 634 33.51 10.52 -7.86
CA GLY A 634 34.42 11.55 -8.38
C GLY A 634 34.45 11.67 -9.91
N ILE A 635 33.46 11.13 -10.64
CA ILE A 635 33.36 11.17 -12.10
C ILE A 635 32.50 12.36 -12.52
N ALA A 636 33.12 13.32 -13.19
CA ALA A 636 32.42 14.47 -13.75
C ALA A 636 31.74 14.12 -15.09
N TRP A 637 30.65 14.84 -15.42
CA TRP A 637 29.92 14.64 -16.67
C TRP A 637 30.81 14.82 -17.90
N GLU A 638 31.73 15.77 -17.88
CA GLU A 638 32.66 16.08 -18.98
C GLU A 638 33.60 14.91 -19.27
N GLN A 639 34.07 14.24 -18.21
CA GLN A 639 34.94 13.06 -18.33
C GLN A 639 34.20 11.88 -18.95
N LEU A 640 32.92 11.72 -18.61
CA LEU A 640 32.06 10.68 -19.16
C LEU A 640 31.73 10.98 -20.63
N ASP A 641 31.39 12.22 -20.96
CA ASP A 641 31.05 12.67 -22.31
C ASP A 641 32.22 12.44 -23.28
N ALA A 642 33.45 12.75 -22.85
CA ALA A 642 34.66 12.50 -23.62
C ALA A 642 34.89 11.02 -24.00
N CYS A 643 34.35 10.08 -23.22
CA CYS A 643 34.51 8.63 -23.47
C CYS A 643 33.31 8.00 -24.19
N LYS A 644 32.18 8.72 -24.36
CA LYS A 644 30.92 8.13 -24.89
C LYS A 644 31.08 7.53 -26.29
N GLN A 645 31.91 8.12 -27.13
CA GLN A 645 32.16 7.62 -28.49
C GLN A 645 32.79 6.21 -28.51
N ASP A 646 33.45 5.81 -27.43
CA ASP A 646 34.13 4.51 -27.33
C ASP A 646 33.25 3.40 -26.77
N PHE A 647 31.99 3.70 -26.39
CA PHE A 647 31.10 2.76 -25.71
C PHE A 647 30.66 1.64 -26.66
N PRO A 648 30.86 0.37 -26.28
CA PRO A 648 30.27 -0.75 -27.02
C PRO A 648 28.76 -0.79 -26.82
N SER A 649 28.03 -1.43 -27.76
CA SER A 649 26.56 -1.53 -27.75
C SER A 649 25.97 -2.21 -26.50
N HIS A 650 26.78 -3.03 -25.82
CA HIS A 650 26.38 -3.78 -24.63
C HIS A 650 26.85 -3.14 -23.32
N LEU A 651 27.22 -1.84 -23.34
CA LEU A 651 27.55 -1.07 -22.14
C LEU A 651 26.62 0.13 -22.01
N ASN A 652 26.01 0.29 -20.84
CA ASN A 652 25.27 1.48 -20.45
C ASN A 652 25.85 2.04 -19.16
N VAL A 653 26.28 3.30 -19.19
CA VAL A 653 26.83 4.01 -18.04
C VAL A 653 25.90 5.15 -17.68
N GLU A 654 25.38 5.15 -16.45
CA GLU A 654 24.45 6.15 -15.97
C GLU A 654 25.05 6.94 -14.81
N LEU A 655 25.00 8.28 -14.92
CA LEU A 655 25.43 9.22 -13.88
C LEU A 655 24.26 9.53 -12.93
N VAL A 656 23.59 8.48 -12.44
CA VAL A 656 22.48 8.59 -11.49
C VAL A 656 22.98 8.15 -10.13
N ASP A 657 22.86 9.02 -9.13
CA ASP A 657 23.19 8.69 -7.74
C ASP A 657 21.99 8.02 -7.08
N LEU A 658 22.09 6.71 -6.85
CA LEU A 658 21.08 5.93 -6.13
C LEU A 658 21.44 5.70 -4.67
N SER A 659 22.50 6.36 -4.16
CA SER A 659 22.87 6.29 -2.76
C SER A 659 21.89 7.09 -1.89
N VAL A 660 21.70 6.62 -0.66
CA VAL A 660 20.82 7.23 0.33
C VAL A 660 21.70 7.91 1.38
N PRO A 661 21.76 9.26 1.43
CA PRO A 661 22.73 9.98 2.25
C PRO A 661 22.71 9.59 3.74
N HIS A 662 21.54 9.52 4.38
CA HIS A 662 21.42 9.17 5.81
C HIS A 662 21.79 7.71 6.12
N LEU A 663 21.82 6.86 5.09
CA LEU A 663 22.36 5.50 5.22
C LEU A 663 23.84 5.46 4.91
N ARG A 664 24.57 6.55 4.69
CA ARG A 664 26.04 6.48 4.52
C ARG A 664 26.75 6.41 5.88
N PRO A 665 27.88 5.70 6.01
CA PRO A 665 28.60 5.61 7.29
C PRO A 665 29.27 6.93 7.68
N ASP A 666 29.62 7.74 6.69
CA ASP A 666 30.27 9.04 6.80
C ASP A 666 29.28 10.21 6.75
N PHE A 667 27.98 9.94 6.91
CA PHE A 667 26.97 10.97 6.94
C PHE A 667 27.08 11.80 8.22
N VAL A 668 27.26 13.12 8.05
CA VAL A 668 27.20 14.11 9.13
C VAL A 668 25.92 14.91 8.94
N ASP A 669 25.03 14.92 9.93
CA ASP A 669 23.80 15.71 9.89
C ASP A 669 24.14 17.19 10.11
N GLY A 670 24.11 17.98 9.04
CA GLY A 670 24.39 19.43 9.09
C GLY A 670 23.37 20.24 9.89
N ILE A 671 22.23 19.65 10.29
CA ILE A 671 21.16 20.38 10.99
C ILE A 671 21.48 20.58 12.49
N TYR A 672 22.45 19.86 13.05
CA TYR A 672 22.79 19.97 14.48
C TYR A 672 24.03 20.81 14.81
N PHE A 673 24.84 21.21 13.82
CA PHE A 673 26.10 21.91 14.08
C PHE A 673 26.13 23.40 13.69
N ASP A 674 25.15 23.90 12.94
CA ASP A 674 25.11 25.31 12.52
C ASP A 674 24.55 26.28 13.60
N ASN A 675 24.19 25.79 14.79
CA ASN A 675 23.65 26.63 15.88
C ASN A 675 24.48 26.59 17.19
N LEU A 676 25.69 26.03 17.18
CA LEU A 676 26.56 26.00 18.37
C LEU A 676 27.87 26.79 18.23
N SER A 677 28.12 27.44 17.09
CA SER A 677 29.33 28.25 16.89
C SER A 677 29.17 29.76 17.20
N ASP A 678 28.00 30.21 17.67
CA ASP A 678 27.73 31.63 17.97
C ASP A 678 27.59 31.94 19.48
N TYR A 679 27.87 30.95 20.35
CA TYR A 679 28.00 31.14 21.79
C TYR A 679 29.37 30.64 22.28
N SER A 680 30.44 31.21 21.73
CA SER A 680 31.77 31.18 22.34
C SER A 680 32.25 32.61 22.55
N ASP A 681 31.63 33.30 23.49
CA ASP A 681 32.30 34.38 24.22
C ASP A 681 32.03 34.19 25.71
N GLY A 682 33.01 33.52 26.33
CA GLY A 682 33.48 33.74 27.70
C GLY A 682 32.53 33.41 28.83
N VAL A 683 32.66 32.20 29.39
CA VAL A 683 32.78 31.99 30.84
C VAL A 683 33.65 30.74 31.05
N ASP A 684 34.84 30.93 31.62
CA ASP A 684 35.60 29.88 32.30
C ASP A 684 34.72 29.32 33.42
N ASP A 685 34.46 28.01 33.42
CA ASP A 685 34.27 27.24 34.66
C ASP A 685 34.36 25.73 34.34
N GLU A 686 35.36 25.10 34.94
CA GLU A 686 35.49 23.64 35.05
C GLU A 686 34.26 23.07 35.75
N VAL A 687 33.48 22.21 35.08
CA VAL A 687 32.56 21.29 35.77
C VAL A 687 32.60 19.92 35.08
N GLU A 688 32.95 18.92 35.90
CA GLU A 688 33.01 17.50 35.57
C GLU A 688 31.66 16.98 35.04
N LEU A 689 31.69 16.25 33.93
CA LEU A 689 30.55 15.55 33.34
C LEU A 689 30.47 14.12 33.89
N GLU A 690 29.97 13.98 35.11
CA GLU A 690 29.31 12.77 35.59
C GLU A 690 27.92 13.19 36.11
N ASP A 691 26.90 12.35 35.89
CA ASP A 691 25.51 12.49 36.34
C ASP A 691 24.52 13.23 35.40
N MET A 692 24.15 12.58 34.29
CA MET A 692 22.86 12.87 33.62
C MET A 692 22.28 11.66 32.88
N TYR A 693 22.05 10.56 33.61
CA TYR A 693 21.30 9.40 33.09
C TYR A 693 20.35 8.71 34.10
N ASP A 694 19.91 9.40 35.14
CA ASP A 694 18.87 8.89 36.05
C ASP A 694 17.80 9.96 36.28
N ASP A 695 16.84 10.08 35.34
CA ASP A 695 15.49 10.59 35.64
C ASP A 695 14.59 10.40 34.42
N LEU A 696 13.88 9.26 34.36
CA LEU A 696 12.58 9.08 33.67
C LEU A 696 12.07 7.64 33.87
N CYS A 697 11.98 7.20 35.12
CA CYS A 697 11.16 6.06 35.54
C CYS A 697 10.74 6.31 36.98
N ASP A 698 9.67 7.08 37.20
CA ASP A 698 8.83 6.98 38.40
C ASP A 698 7.58 7.84 38.20
N ASP A 699 6.54 7.24 37.66
CA ASP A 699 5.15 7.71 37.79
C ASP A 699 4.22 6.55 37.44
N ILE A 700 3.96 5.69 38.42
CA ILE A 700 2.70 4.98 38.70
C ILE A 700 2.99 4.19 39.98
N ASP A 701 2.56 4.71 41.12
CA ASP A 701 1.88 3.96 42.18
C ASP A 701 1.75 4.84 43.43
N ASP A 702 0.67 5.62 43.51
CA ASP A 702 -0.05 5.73 44.78
C ASP A 702 -1.46 6.28 44.58
N ILE A 703 -2.43 5.62 45.20
CA ILE A 703 -3.55 6.20 45.95
C ILE A 703 -4.38 5.01 46.49
N GLY A 704 -4.28 4.81 47.80
CA GLY A 704 -5.49 4.61 48.62
C GLY A 704 -5.56 3.35 49.45
N GLN A 705 -4.78 3.28 50.53
CA GLN A 705 -5.18 2.58 51.76
C GLN A 705 -5.88 3.57 52.71
N GLU A 706 -7.05 3.20 53.24
CA GLU A 706 -7.51 3.61 54.57
C GLU A 706 -8.18 2.43 55.29
N ASP A 707 -7.58 2.08 56.43
CA ASP A 707 -8.14 1.64 57.71
C ASP A 707 -9.12 0.44 57.83
N LYS A 708 -8.68 -0.61 58.54
CA LYS A 708 -9.03 -0.87 59.96
C LYS A 708 -8.50 -2.21 60.49
N GLU A 709 -7.62 -2.11 61.47
CA GLU A 709 -7.58 -2.87 62.74
C GLU A 709 -8.56 -4.06 62.96
N LEU A 710 -8.02 -5.27 63.20
CA LEU A 710 -8.08 -6.01 64.49
C LEU A 710 -7.96 -7.55 64.35
N ASN A 711 -7.13 -8.10 65.25
CA ASN A 711 -7.15 -9.42 65.87
C ASN A 711 -6.56 -10.66 65.16
N TYR A 712 -5.34 -10.98 65.62
CA TYR A 712 -4.84 -12.29 66.01
C TYR A 712 -5.86 -13.43 66.12
N ARG A 713 -5.57 -14.54 65.42
CA ARG A 713 -5.48 -15.92 65.97
C ARG A 713 -5.02 -16.91 64.89
N GLN A 714 -3.80 -17.44 65.05
CA GLN A 714 -3.45 -18.83 64.68
C GLN A 714 -4.15 -19.80 65.67
N PRO A 715 -4.16 -21.15 65.49
CA PRO A 715 -3.57 -22.06 64.47
C PRO A 715 -4.63 -23.16 64.05
N PRO A 716 -4.32 -24.43 63.66
CA PRO A 716 -3.09 -25.07 63.15
C PRO A 716 -3.29 -25.90 61.85
N GLU A 717 -2.16 -26.35 61.31
CA GLU A 717 -2.03 -27.53 60.44
C GLU A 717 -2.49 -28.82 61.15
N ALA A 718 -3.09 -29.72 60.36
CA ALA A 718 -2.96 -31.17 60.44
C ALA A 718 -3.25 -31.77 59.06
#